data_AF-A0A4Y8D8H0-F1
#
_entry.id   AF-A0A4Y8D8H0-F1
#
_cell.length_a   1.000
_cell.length_b   1.000
_cell.length_c   1.000
_cell.angle_alpha   90.00
_cell.angle_beta   90.00
_cell.angle_gamma   90.00
#
_symmetry.space_group_name_H-M   'P 1'
#
loop_
_entity.id
_entity.type
_entity.pdbx_description
1 polymer ?
#
loop_
_entity_poly.entity_id
_entity_poly.type
_entity_poly.pdbx_seq_one_letter_code
_entity_poly.pdbx_strand_id
1 'polypeptide(L)'
;MISHHFESLPVPPLENLSTDYILQEIIDHIGKLADDLPHTKLNLFRKQLWDIKNRNVDPKTHLRGLLRVLENTHTFKHAFEELEPGLQAQIRAFMDDEKDVKEEEIMGMGKVKGEFYIPPSPAVKHHFKEMVKETVKEKAHEKKMKLVQSKVMKKIQEAKEEIEREIVEEVGGHIEMIQKVEDHVGEFWGRHGHLGALLKSNDVVSLTSKLDASMLGSGKSPKIWEDERGERIMEVYKNAPFHNWGNSVKNTPLYTFVPTTVLGLSNLVKWAKVEGYRVRCSGYRHSWSNTFSQDKQILVSMLNLESVEKIPDVMSITEEKGDVDLNGDGVIDVNELKTIELAPKIEGLSLTGEEEGKMLCRVGAAVTNEQFRRWAVGHGKWALPVDVILVEVTAGGVNGPICYGAGRRHQTVSDYVRAIEYIDANGIHRTVTKPAHLFAAAGCFGLLGIVTHITLLLSPMTYAVLRPTKPDIALAIPPLSPTDIPIALRKSWTPAQYADALKEFEDKANNDYYSEWFWFTRSQQAWVNTWNDTTDAEGAVEYPSPFDTFVQWVQGWVGSVLTGSEVFGLLPGRWQACILSSFGMVALPPFEFNEFEQKKTVEYKTALPNGLHFRRGIQNMRVRDLEFQIPIPCLPNATPDYTIVRRAWWDIINLCYRDSETPMRLTLELRIMGDSNLIMAPQRGNRWGTASIEILSVPDAVKDEEWLPFC
;
A
#
# COMPACT_ATOMS: atom_id res chain seq x y z
N MET A 1 -17.52 11.70 6.77
CA MET A 1 -18.80 12.29 7.23
C MET A 1 -19.84 11.83 6.24
N ILE A 2 -20.93 11.20 6.67
CA ILE A 2 -22.01 10.78 5.77
C ILE A 2 -22.83 12.02 5.38
N SER A 3 -23.33 12.11 4.14
CA SER A 3 -24.19 13.25 3.74
C SER A 3 -25.48 13.29 4.56
N HIS A 4 -25.90 14.50 4.94
CA HIS A 4 -27.16 14.74 5.66
C HIS A 4 -28.40 14.17 4.94
N HIS A 5 -28.35 14.03 3.60
CA HIS A 5 -29.40 13.39 2.81
C HIS A 5 -29.64 11.91 3.14
N PHE A 6 -28.68 11.27 3.80
CA PHE A 6 -28.69 9.85 4.14
C PHE A 6 -28.79 9.58 5.63
N GLU A 7 -28.74 10.61 6.48
CA GLU A 7 -28.98 10.47 7.93
C GLU A 7 -30.39 9.94 8.23
N SER A 8 -31.34 10.20 7.33
CA SER A 8 -32.72 9.71 7.42
C SER A 8 -33.01 8.47 6.56
N LEU A 9 -32.00 7.87 5.91
CA LEU A 9 -32.21 6.61 5.18
C LEU A 9 -32.50 5.51 6.21
N PRO A 10 -33.61 4.76 6.07
CA PRO A 10 -33.90 3.67 6.98
C PRO A 10 -32.79 2.63 6.91
N VAL A 11 -32.37 2.12 8.07
CA VAL A 11 -31.45 0.97 8.11
C VAL A 11 -32.19 -0.24 7.55
N PRO A 12 -31.69 -0.89 6.49
CA PRO A 12 -32.35 -2.04 5.93
C PRO A 12 -32.34 -3.21 6.93
N PRO A 13 -33.41 -4.03 6.98
CA PRO A 13 -33.41 -5.28 7.73
C PRO A 13 -32.24 -6.19 7.34
N LEU A 14 -31.79 -7.06 8.25
CA LEU A 14 -30.61 -7.91 8.04
C LEU A 14 -30.79 -8.86 6.84
N GLU A 15 -32.01 -9.32 6.57
CA GLU A 15 -32.40 -10.12 5.41
C GLU A 15 -32.23 -9.41 4.06
N ASN A 16 -32.15 -8.07 4.07
CA ASN A 16 -32.04 -7.24 2.88
C ASN A 16 -30.59 -6.75 2.65
N LEU A 17 -29.60 -7.24 3.39
CA LEU A 17 -28.20 -6.85 3.21
C LEU A 17 -27.49 -7.59 2.06
N SER A 18 -28.20 -7.93 0.98
CA SER A 18 -27.60 -8.55 -0.22
C SER A 18 -27.13 -7.50 -1.23
N THR A 19 -26.18 -7.85 -2.10
CA THR A 19 -25.74 -6.95 -3.19
C THR A 19 -26.91 -6.43 -4.02
N ASP A 20 -27.87 -7.28 -4.41
CA ASP A 20 -28.99 -6.87 -5.27
C ASP A 20 -29.88 -5.82 -4.63
N TYR A 21 -30.17 -5.96 -3.33
CA TYR A 21 -30.98 -5.00 -2.59
C TYR A 21 -30.23 -3.68 -2.40
N ILE A 22 -28.96 -3.74 -1.97
CA ILE A 22 -28.17 -2.52 -1.72
C ILE A 22 -27.89 -1.77 -3.03
N LEU A 23 -27.63 -2.47 -4.14
CA LEU A 23 -27.54 -1.83 -5.45
C LEU A 23 -28.85 -1.10 -5.81
N GLN A 24 -30.00 -1.70 -5.55
CA GLN A 24 -31.29 -1.05 -5.78
C GLN A 24 -31.46 0.20 -4.90
N GLU A 25 -31.12 0.12 -3.61
CA GLU A 25 -31.13 1.25 -2.69
C GLU A 25 -30.24 2.40 -3.20
N ILE A 26 -29.02 2.09 -3.65
CA ILE A 26 -28.10 3.08 -4.24
C ILE A 26 -28.75 3.71 -5.47
N ILE A 27 -29.24 2.89 -6.41
CA ILE A 27 -29.84 3.36 -7.66
C ILE A 27 -31.01 4.31 -7.39
N ASP A 28 -31.85 4.02 -6.39
CA ASP A 28 -33.04 4.82 -6.10
C ASP A 28 -32.74 6.13 -5.37
N HIS A 29 -31.58 6.24 -4.73
CA HIS A 29 -31.30 7.35 -3.82
C HIS A 29 -30.03 8.15 -4.15
N ILE A 30 -29.11 7.64 -4.96
CA ILE A 30 -27.84 8.33 -5.27
C ILE A 30 -28.04 9.69 -5.96
N GLY A 31 -29.14 9.86 -6.70
CA GLY A 31 -29.49 11.12 -7.35
C GLY A 31 -29.73 12.29 -6.37
N LYS A 32 -29.98 12.01 -5.08
CA LYS A 32 -30.12 13.05 -4.05
C LYS A 32 -28.84 13.86 -3.83
N LEU A 33 -27.68 13.31 -4.20
CA LEU A 33 -26.38 14.01 -4.09
C LEU A 33 -26.08 14.94 -5.27
N ALA A 34 -27.00 15.11 -6.23
CA ALA A 34 -26.72 15.86 -7.45
C ALA A 34 -26.31 17.32 -7.17
N ASP A 35 -26.92 17.95 -6.18
CA ASP A 35 -26.61 19.33 -5.78
C ASP A 35 -25.30 19.41 -4.97
N ASP A 36 -25.02 18.39 -4.13
CA ASP A 36 -23.79 18.29 -3.34
C ASP A 36 -22.56 17.96 -4.20
N LEU A 37 -22.75 17.30 -5.35
CA LEU A 37 -21.68 16.74 -6.19
C LEU A 37 -21.82 17.15 -7.66
N PRO A 38 -21.75 18.46 -7.99
CA PRO A 38 -22.00 18.97 -9.34
C PRO A 38 -20.95 18.50 -10.38
N HIS A 39 -19.82 17.96 -9.93
CA HIS A 39 -18.72 17.49 -10.77
C HIS A 39 -18.67 15.97 -10.94
N THR A 40 -19.62 15.24 -10.34
CA THR A 40 -19.74 13.79 -10.50
C THR A 40 -20.92 13.46 -11.42
N LYS A 41 -20.70 12.64 -12.45
CA LYS A 41 -21.79 12.25 -13.37
C LYS A 41 -22.70 11.17 -12.76
N LEU A 42 -23.49 11.53 -11.75
CA LEU A 42 -24.32 10.57 -10.98
C LEU A 42 -25.31 9.78 -11.84
N ASN A 43 -25.86 10.37 -12.90
CA ASN A 43 -26.74 9.65 -13.84
C ASN A 43 -25.99 8.52 -14.58
N LEU A 44 -24.75 8.78 -14.99
CA LEU A 44 -23.91 7.76 -15.60
C LEU A 44 -23.54 6.69 -14.56
N PHE A 45 -23.20 7.11 -13.33
CA PHE A 45 -22.86 6.18 -12.26
C PHE A 45 -24.03 5.25 -11.91
N ARG A 46 -25.23 5.81 -11.77
CA ARG A 46 -26.48 5.06 -11.60
C ARG A 46 -26.70 4.06 -12.72
N LYS A 47 -26.46 4.45 -13.98
CA LYS A 47 -26.55 3.56 -15.14
C LYS A 47 -25.55 2.40 -15.04
N GLN A 48 -24.29 2.67 -14.68
CA GLN A 48 -23.28 1.61 -14.52
C GLN A 48 -23.71 0.57 -13.48
N LEU A 49 -24.18 1.03 -12.30
CA LEU A 49 -24.67 0.15 -11.24
C LEU A 49 -25.93 -0.62 -11.67
N TRP A 50 -26.82 0.01 -12.43
CA TRP A 50 -27.99 -0.65 -13.01
C TRP A 50 -27.61 -1.75 -14.01
N ASP A 51 -26.65 -1.50 -14.88
CA ASP A 51 -26.17 -2.49 -15.85
C ASP A 51 -25.54 -3.71 -15.13
N ILE A 52 -24.72 -3.47 -14.12
CA ILE A 52 -24.14 -4.54 -13.27
C ILE A 52 -25.23 -5.34 -12.56
N LYS A 53 -26.20 -4.67 -11.93
CA LYS A 53 -27.33 -5.32 -11.26
C LYS A 53 -28.13 -6.23 -12.19
N ASN A 54 -28.25 -5.85 -13.47
CA ASN A 54 -28.93 -6.65 -14.49
C ASN A 54 -28.00 -7.63 -15.23
N ARG A 55 -26.79 -7.88 -14.70
CA ARG A 55 -25.79 -8.81 -15.24
C ARG A 55 -25.29 -8.44 -16.65
N ASN A 56 -25.44 -7.18 -17.06
CA ASN A 56 -24.90 -6.66 -18.32
C ASN A 56 -23.46 -6.20 -18.09
N VAL A 57 -22.54 -7.16 -18.03
CA VAL A 57 -21.18 -6.92 -17.52
C VAL A 57 -20.13 -7.05 -18.62
N ASP A 58 -19.45 -5.94 -18.88
CA ASP A 58 -18.20 -5.88 -19.65
C ASP A 58 -17.15 -5.06 -18.87
N PRO A 59 -16.02 -5.65 -18.44
CA PRO A 59 -15.08 -4.98 -17.54
C PRO A 59 -14.48 -3.70 -18.11
N LYS A 60 -14.13 -3.69 -19.40
CA LYS A 60 -13.52 -2.54 -20.07
C LYS A 60 -14.53 -1.40 -20.18
N THR A 61 -15.78 -1.70 -20.58
CA THR A 61 -16.88 -0.74 -20.62
C THR A 61 -17.17 -0.14 -19.25
N HIS A 62 -17.25 -0.96 -18.21
CA HIS A 62 -17.48 -0.46 -16.85
C HIS A 62 -16.35 0.40 -16.32
N LEU A 63 -15.09 0.05 -16.63
CA LEU A 63 -13.93 0.87 -16.26
C LEU A 63 -13.96 2.24 -16.94
N ARG A 64 -14.23 2.30 -18.26
CA ARG A 64 -14.42 3.56 -19.00
C ARG A 64 -15.55 4.39 -18.40
N GLY A 65 -16.67 3.74 -18.08
CA GLY A 65 -17.82 4.36 -17.42
C GLY A 65 -17.42 5.01 -16.09
N LEU A 66 -16.70 4.29 -15.23
CA LEU A 66 -16.25 4.79 -13.93
C LEU A 66 -15.26 5.95 -14.06
N LEU A 67 -14.31 5.88 -15.00
CA LEU A 67 -13.40 6.99 -15.30
C LEU A 67 -14.19 8.26 -15.68
N ARG A 68 -15.16 8.14 -16.60
CA ARG A 68 -16.03 9.26 -17.01
C ARG A 68 -16.91 9.79 -15.89
N VAL A 69 -17.33 8.95 -14.94
CA VAL A 69 -18.07 9.38 -13.75
C VAL A 69 -17.24 10.33 -12.90
N LEU A 70 -15.95 10.05 -12.75
CA LEU A 70 -15.03 10.76 -11.87
C LEU A 70 -14.25 11.87 -12.56
N GLU A 71 -14.17 11.89 -13.90
CA GLU A 71 -13.23 12.73 -14.68
C GLU A 71 -13.25 14.23 -14.34
N ASN A 72 -14.40 14.75 -13.90
CA ASN A 72 -14.58 16.17 -13.61
C ASN A 72 -14.36 16.52 -12.13
N THR A 73 -14.24 15.52 -11.25
CA THR A 73 -14.01 15.69 -9.81
C THR A 73 -12.62 16.25 -9.52
N HIS A 74 -12.48 16.94 -8.39
CA HIS A 74 -11.19 17.50 -7.97
C HIS A 74 -10.15 16.40 -7.74
N THR A 75 -10.53 15.31 -7.07
CA THR A 75 -9.65 14.16 -6.80
C THR A 75 -9.12 13.53 -8.08
N PHE A 76 -9.98 13.29 -9.09
CA PHE A 76 -9.54 12.74 -10.37
C PHE A 76 -8.60 13.69 -11.10
N LYS A 77 -8.96 14.98 -11.24
CA LYS A 77 -8.13 15.96 -11.95
C LYS A 77 -6.73 16.05 -11.34
N HIS A 78 -6.65 16.16 -10.02
CA HIS A 78 -5.37 16.18 -9.31
C HIS A 78 -4.58 14.89 -9.54
N ALA A 79 -5.20 13.71 -9.36
CA ALA A 79 -4.51 12.45 -9.56
C ALA A 79 -4.07 12.22 -11.02
N PHE A 80 -4.86 12.69 -11.98
CA PHE A 80 -4.57 12.58 -13.40
C PHE A 80 -3.44 13.53 -13.84
N GLU A 81 -3.40 14.75 -13.30
CA GLU A 81 -2.33 15.73 -13.55
C GLU A 81 -0.95 15.25 -13.03
N GLU A 82 -0.93 14.39 -12.02
CA GLU A 82 0.30 13.79 -11.48
C GLU A 82 0.89 12.69 -12.38
N LEU A 83 0.11 12.16 -13.34
CA LEU A 83 0.56 11.14 -14.29
C LEU A 83 1.47 11.74 -15.37
N GLU A 84 2.36 10.91 -15.92
CA GLU A 84 3.19 11.30 -17.06
C GLU A 84 2.34 11.57 -18.31
N PRO A 85 2.73 12.52 -19.19
CA PRO A 85 1.92 12.90 -20.35
C PRO A 85 1.54 11.75 -21.28
N GLY A 86 2.44 10.77 -21.47
CA GLY A 86 2.15 9.57 -22.27
C GLY A 86 1.03 8.73 -21.65
N LEU A 87 1.05 8.55 -20.33
CA LEU A 87 0.03 7.80 -19.61
C LEU A 87 -1.32 8.53 -19.57
N GLN A 88 -1.29 9.87 -19.46
CA GLN A 88 -2.49 10.70 -19.63
C GLN A 88 -3.12 10.49 -21.02
N ALA A 89 -2.30 10.44 -22.08
CA ALA A 89 -2.78 10.20 -23.43
C ALA A 89 -3.38 8.79 -23.58
N GLN A 90 -2.72 7.77 -23.03
CA GLN A 90 -3.23 6.38 -23.01
C GLN A 90 -4.59 6.27 -22.32
N ILE A 91 -4.74 6.87 -21.13
CA ILE A 91 -6.00 6.84 -20.38
C ILE A 91 -7.11 7.58 -21.12
N ARG A 92 -6.82 8.76 -21.71
CA ARG A 92 -7.81 9.49 -22.53
C ARG A 92 -8.25 8.67 -23.74
N ALA A 93 -7.30 8.09 -24.48
CA ALA A 93 -7.62 7.24 -25.61
C ALA A 93 -8.44 6.02 -25.19
N PHE A 94 -8.10 5.39 -24.07
CA PHE A 94 -8.89 4.30 -23.50
C PHE A 94 -10.31 4.75 -23.12
N MET A 95 -10.48 5.95 -22.56
CA MET A 95 -11.79 6.52 -22.23
C MET A 95 -12.63 6.86 -23.47
N ASP A 96 -11.99 7.32 -24.54
CA ASP A 96 -12.65 7.74 -25.80
C ASP A 96 -12.92 6.59 -26.77
N ASP A 97 -12.31 5.43 -26.53
CA ASP A 97 -12.47 4.23 -27.33
C ASP A 97 -13.89 3.64 -27.20
N GLU A 98 -14.80 4.20 -27.99
CA GLU A 98 -16.17 3.71 -28.22
C GLU A 98 -16.28 2.85 -29.51
N LYS A 99 -15.20 2.73 -30.29
CA LYS A 99 -15.20 2.17 -31.66
C LYS A 99 -13.94 1.38 -32.02
N ASP A 100 -13.54 0.42 -31.20
CA ASP A 100 -12.47 -0.54 -31.53
C ASP A 100 -11.14 0.12 -31.97
N VAL A 101 -10.70 1.17 -31.27
CA VAL A 101 -9.30 1.61 -31.37
C VAL A 101 -8.45 0.40 -30.99
N LYS A 102 -7.56 -0.04 -31.90
CA LYS A 102 -6.76 -1.24 -31.67
C LYS A 102 -5.92 -1.03 -30.42
N GLU A 103 -5.93 -2.00 -29.50
CA GLU A 103 -5.19 -1.94 -28.22
C GLU A 103 -3.72 -1.50 -28.41
N GLU A 104 -3.12 -1.90 -29.54
CA GLU A 104 -1.79 -1.50 -30.01
C GLU A 104 -1.61 0.02 -30.17
N GLU A 105 -2.62 0.73 -30.67
CA GLU A 105 -2.60 2.19 -30.86
C GLU A 105 -2.60 2.90 -29.51
N ILE A 106 -3.45 2.46 -28.57
CA ILE A 106 -3.48 3.00 -27.20
C ILE A 106 -2.11 2.78 -26.55
N MET A 107 -1.57 1.55 -26.60
CA MET A 107 -0.26 1.26 -26.03
C MET A 107 0.87 2.07 -26.70
N GLY A 108 0.75 2.36 -27.99
CA GLY A 108 1.68 3.20 -28.75
C GLY A 108 1.74 4.67 -28.30
N MET A 109 0.65 5.22 -27.75
CA MET A 109 0.60 6.63 -27.29
C MET A 109 1.50 6.91 -26.09
N GLY A 110 1.88 5.88 -25.33
CA GLY A 110 2.88 5.99 -24.26
C GLY A 110 4.29 6.31 -24.78
N LYS A 111 4.55 6.08 -26.08
CA LYS A 111 5.86 6.32 -26.74
C LYS A 111 5.94 7.73 -27.31
N VAL A 112 5.71 8.76 -26.49
CA VAL A 112 5.90 10.14 -26.96
C VAL A 112 7.40 10.36 -27.23
N LYS A 113 7.78 10.48 -28.51
CA LYS A 113 9.07 11.07 -28.93
C LYS A 113 9.04 12.56 -28.59
N GLY A 114 9.35 12.91 -27.35
CA GLY A 114 9.52 14.29 -26.89
C GLY A 114 10.86 14.41 -26.18
N GLU A 115 11.54 15.54 -26.36
CA GLU A 115 12.80 15.87 -25.68
C GLU A 115 12.72 15.53 -24.19
N PHE A 116 13.82 15.00 -23.66
CA PHE A 116 14.01 14.67 -22.26
C PHE A 116 13.67 15.89 -21.38
N TYR A 117 12.40 15.98 -20.98
CA TYR A 117 11.92 16.94 -20.00
C TYR A 117 12.19 16.33 -18.64
N ILE A 118 13.10 16.92 -17.88
CA ILE A 118 13.28 16.61 -16.46
C ILE A 118 12.19 17.39 -15.73
N PRO A 119 11.06 16.77 -15.33
CA PRO A 119 10.12 17.46 -14.46
C PRO A 119 10.84 17.81 -13.14
N PRO A 120 10.49 18.92 -12.47
CA PRO A 120 11.03 19.23 -11.15
C PRO A 120 10.82 18.02 -10.23
N SER A 121 11.86 17.65 -9.48
CA SER A 121 11.85 16.45 -8.65
C SER A 121 10.64 16.45 -7.70
N PRO A 122 10.12 15.29 -7.29
CA PRO A 122 9.02 15.21 -6.33
C PRO A 122 9.28 16.02 -5.06
N ALA A 123 10.54 16.10 -4.62
CA ALA A 123 10.96 16.96 -3.51
C ALA A 123 10.78 18.45 -3.82
N VAL A 124 11.06 18.90 -5.04
CA VAL A 124 10.82 20.27 -5.51
C VAL A 124 9.33 20.56 -5.63
N LYS A 125 8.54 19.64 -6.20
CA LYS A 125 7.07 19.76 -6.27
C LYS A 125 6.44 19.80 -4.88
N HIS A 126 6.86 18.91 -3.98
CA HIS A 126 6.41 18.88 -2.59
C HIS A 126 6.84 20.13 -1.83
N HIS A 127 8.09 20.57 -1.97
CA HIS A 127 8.60 21.81 -1.37
C HIS A 127 7.78 23.03 -1.81
N PHE A 128 7.51 23.18 -3.11
CA PHE A 128 6.68 24.28 -3.62
C PHE A 128 5.22 24.15 -3.17
N LYS A 129 4.66 22.94 -3.12
CA LYS A 129 3.31 22.68 -2.62
C LYS A 129 3.17 23.03 -1.12
N GLU A 130 4.15 22.65 -0.31
CA GLU A 130 4.19 23.01 1.12
C GLU A 130 4.46 24.52 1.31
N MET A 131 5.33 25.13 0.49
CA MET A 131 5.50 26.59 0.46
C MET A 131 4.18 27.32 0.17
N VAL A 132 3.40 26.84 -0.81
CA VAL A 132 2.10 27.43 -1.14
C VAL A 132 1.12 27.26 0.02
N LYS A 133 1.07 26.08 0.65
CA LYS A 133 0.23 25.84 1.84
C LYS A 133 0.62 26.75 3.00
N GLU A 134 1.91 26.89 3.30
CA GLU A 134 2.41 27.78 4.35
C GLU A 134 2.12 29.26 4.02
N THR A 135 2.30 29.67 2.76
CA THR A 135 1.94 31.03 2.30
C THR A 135 0.43 31.30 2.46
N VAL A 136 -0.42 30.32 2.19
CA VAL A 136 -1.87 30.42 2.40
C VAL A 136 -2.20 30.51 3.89
N LYS A 137 -1.54 29.72 4.75
CA LYS A 137 -1.68 29.79 6.21
C LYS A 137 -1.21 31.15 6.76
N GLU A 138 -0.08 31.67 6.30
CA GLU A 138 0.42 33.01 6.67
C GLU A 138 -0.57 34.10 6.26
N LYS A 139 -1.09 34.07 5.02
CA LYS A 139 -2.13 35.02 4.58
C LYS A 139 -3.42 34.91 5.39
N ALA A 140 -3.82 33.70 5.79
CA ALA A 140 -4.96 33.48 6.66
C ALA A 140 -4.70 34.02 8.08
N HIS A 141 -3.48 33.84 8.60
CA HIS A 141 -3.05 34.37 9.88
C HIS A 141 -2.98 35.91 9.86
N GLU A 142 -2.43 36.53 8.82
CA GLU A 142 -2.44 37.98 8.62
C GLU A 142 -3.86 38.54 8.55
N LYS A 143 -4.77 37.89 7.79
CA LYS A 143 -6.19 38.29 7.76
C LYS A 143 -6.82 38.21 9.15
N LYS A 144 -6.54 37.15 9.91
CA LYS A 144 -7.02 36.98 11.28
C LYS A 144 -6.45 38.05 12.21
N MET A 145 -5.17 38.38 12.08
CA MET A 145 -4.51 39.44 12.85
C MET A 145 -5.04 40.83 12.51
N LYS A 146 -5.31 41.13 11.22
CA LYS A 146 -5.98 42.38 10.81
C LYS A 146 -7.40 42.48 11.36
N LEU A 147 -8.14 41.37 11.41
CA LEU A 147 -9.47 41.32 12.03
C LEU A 147 -9.41 41.52 13.55
N VAL A 148 -8.41 40.95 14.21
CA VAL A 148 -8.19 41.16 15.66
C VAL A 148 -7.79 42.61 15.92
N GLN A 149 -6.86 43.18 15.14
CA GLN A 149 -6.50 44.60 15.24
C GLN A 149 -7.69 45.52 15.00
N SER A 150 -8.54 45.25 14.01
CA SER A 150 -9.74 46.08 13.79
C SER A 150 -10.72 46.01 14.95
N LYS A 151 -10.90 44.82 15.56
CA LYS A 151 -11.72 44.65 16.76
C LYS A 151 -11.12 45.37 17.99
N VAL A 152 -9.80 45.31 18.16
CA VAL A 152 -9.10 46.01 19.25
C VAL A 152 -9.19 47.52 19.06
N MET A 153 -8.93 48.03 17.85
CA MET A 153 -9.06 49.46 17.55
C MET A 153 -10.48 49.96 17.73
N LYS A 154 -11.48 49.16 17.36
CA LYS A 154 -12.90 49.48 17.62
C LYS A 154 -13.17 49.58 19.13
N LYS A 155 -12.68 48.64 19.93
CA LYS A 155 -12.80 48.70 21.40
C LYS A 155 -12.07 49.89 22.02
N ILE A 156 -10.89 50.25 21.49
CA ILE A 156 -10.15 51.43 21.94
C ILE A 156 -10.94 52.71 21.60
N GLN A 157 -11.55 52.78 20.42
CA GLN A 157 -12.39 53.90 20.02
C GLN A 157 -13.65 54.01 20.89
N GLU A 158 -14.33 52.89 21.14
CA GLU A 158 -15.48 52.81 22.05
C GLU A 158 -15.10 53.29 23.47
N ALA A 159 -13.96 52.82 24.01
CA ALA A 159 -13.46 53.27 25.31
C ALA A 159 -13.04 54.74 25.32
N LYS A 160 -12.52 55.27 24.20
CA LYS A 160 -12.13 56.67 24.08
C LYS A 160 -13.36 57.59 24.03
N GLU A 161 -14.43 57.17 23.36
CA GLU A 161 -15.72 57.87 23.33
C GLU A 161 -16.48 57.79 24.67
N GLU A 162 -16.22 56.76 25.46
CA GLU A 162 -16.73 56.62 26.84
C GLU A 162 -15.96 57.56 27.80
N ILE A 163 -14.63 57.57 27.70
CA ILE A 163 -13.77 58.51 28.46
C ILE A 163 -14.03 59.97 28.05
N GLU A 164 -14.22 60.27 26.76
CA GLU A 164 -14.57 61.63 26.33
C GLU A 164 -15.93 62.08 26.86
N ARG A 165 -16.89 61.15 27.01
CA ARG A 165 -18.18 61.44 27.66
C ARG A 165 -18.02 61.71 29.16
N GLU A 166 -17.23 60.90 29.86
CA GLU A 166 -16.90 61.12 31.28
C GLU A 166 -16.16 62.45 31.49
N ILE A 167 -15.16 62.77 30.65
CA ILE A 167 -14.40 64.02 30.71
C ILE A 167 -15.28 65.23 30.39
N VAL A 168 -16.23 65.14 29.46
CA VAL A 168 -17.16 66.25 29.16
C VAL A 168 -18.15 66.49 30.31
N GLU A 169 -18.56 65.45 31.05
CA GLU A 169 -19.33 65.60 32.30
C GLU A 169 -18.50 66.17 33.46
N GLU A 170 -17.20 65.85 33.55
CA GLU A 170 -16.31 66.29 34.63
C GLU A 170 -15.70 67.70 34.41
N VAL A 171 -15.37 68.05 33.17
CA VAL A 171 -14.78 69.36 32.78
C VAL A 171 -15.83 70.47 32.65
N GLY A 172 -17.12 70.12 32.51
CA GLY A 172 -18.23 71.07 32.66
C GLY A 172 -18.35 71.69 34.06
N GLY A 173 -17.69 71.10 35.06
CA GLY A 173 -17.67 71.59 36.45
C GLY A 173 -16.40 72.31 36.90
N HIS A 174 -15.33 72.39 36.11
CA HIS A 174 -14.02 72.92 36.57
C HIS A 174 -13.42 74.06 35.72
N ILE A 175 -14.13 74.54 34.69
CA ILE A 175 -13.72 75.68 33.85
C ILE A 175 -13.75 77.05 34.60
N GLU A 176 -14.32 77.13 35.81
CA GLU A 176 -14.26 78.34 36.66
C GLU A 176 -13.02 78.46 37.57
N MET A 177 -12.17 77.42 37.68
CA MET A 177 -11.08 77.40 38.69
C MET A 177 -9.66 77.61 38.11
N ILE A 178 -9.43 77.35 36.82
CA ILE A 178 -8.07 77.35 36.23
C ILE A 178 -7.68 78.71 35.60
N GLN A 179 -8.65 79.59 35.30
CA GLN A 179 -8.36 80.96 34.86
C GLN A 179 -7.67 81.82 35.96
N LYS A 180 -7.51 81.29 37.20
CA LYS A 180 -6.87 81.96 38.34
C LYS A 180 -5.45 81.47 38.67
N VAL A 181 -4.94 80.42 38.03
CA VAL A 181 -3.60 79.87 38.30
C VAL A 181 -2.56 80.25 37.23
N GLU A 182 -3.01 80.56 36.02
CA GLU A 182 -2.13 81.01 34.92
C GLU A 182 -1.51 82.39 35.13
N ASP A 183 -2.01 83.18 36.08
CA ASP A 183 -1.45 84.50 36.43
C ASP A 183 -0.36 84.45 37.53
N HIS A 184 0.09 83.28 38.01
CA HIS A 184 0.96 83.22 39.21
C HIS A 184 2.27 82.43 39.16
N VAL A 185 2.66 81.82 38.03
CA VAL A 185 3.95 81.08 37.99
C VAL A 185 4.73 81.33 36.69
N GLY A 186 4.71 82.58 36.23
CA GLY A 186 5.62 83.10 35.19
C GLY A 186 7.04 83.38 35.68
N GLU A 187 7.37 83.16 36.95
CA GLU A 187 8.70 83.44 37.51
C GLU A 187 9.11 82.39 38.55
N PHE A 188 9.50 81.17 38.17
CA PHE A 188 10.28 80.33 39.08
C PHE A 188 11.07 79.21 38.33
N TRP A 189 12.25 79.55 37.79
CA TRP A 189 13.44 78.66 37.57
C TRP A 189 13.33 77.51 36.53
N GLY A 190 14.31 77.16 35.68
CA GLY A 190 15.72 77.51 35.57
C GLY A 190 16.67 76.30 35.77
N ARG A 191 17.23 75.77 34.66
CA ARG A 191 18.54 75.05 34.48
C ARG A 191 18.87 73.65 35.07
N HIS A 192 19.52 72.87 34.18
CA HIS A 192 20.72 71.98 34.32
C HIS A 192 20.66 70.53 34.87
N GLY A 193 21.40 69.63 34.21
CA GLY A 193 22.49 68.87 34.89
C GLY A 193 22.61 67.34 34.69
N HIS A 194 23.61 66.96 33.90
CA HIS A 194 24.31 65.68 33.64
C HIS A 194 24.64 64.63 34.75
N LEU A 195 24.90 63.39 34.25
CA LEU A 195 25.95 62.38 34.57
C LEU A 195 25.78 61.32 35.70
N GLY A 196 25.95 60.04 35.34
CA GLY A 196 27.19 59.29 35.68
C GLY A 196 27.19 58.23 36.80
N ALA A 197 27.23 56.95 36.35
CA ALA A 197 28.02 55.81 36.87
C ALA A 197 27.62 55.07 38.17
N LEU A 198 27.51 53.73 38.07
CA LEU A 198 28.43 52.81 38.79
C LEU A 198 28.46 51.40 38.16
N LEU A 199 29.68 50.94 37.88
CA LEU A 199 30.09 49.59 37.49
C LEU A 199 30.48 48.76 38.73
N LYS A 200 30.52 47.42 38.54
CA LYS A 200 31.10 46.30 39.33
C LYS A 200 29.99 45.35 39.85
N SER A 201 30.03 44.03 39.67
CA SER A 201 31.15 43.11 39.49
C SER A 201 30.71 41.74 38.92
N ASN A 202 31.47 41.24 37.95
CA ASN A 202 32.03 39.90 37.70
C ASN A 202 31.34 38.57 38.05
N ASP A 203 31.30 37.73 37.00
CA ASP A 203 31.76 36.33 36.86
C ASP A 203 31.00 35.17 37.51
N VAL A 204 30.28 34.40 36.67
CA VAL A 204 30.42 32.93 36.51
C VAL A 204 30.10 32.54 35.06
N VAL A 205 31.06 32.72 34.13
CA VAL A 205 31.04 32.08 32.80
C VAL A 205 32.44 31.55 32.52
N SER A 206 32.77 30.36 33.02
CA SER A 206 33.92 29.56 32.55
C SER A 206 34.01 28.25 33.34
N LEU A 207 33.11 27.31 33.09
CA LEU A 207 33.37 25.87 33.31
C LEU A 207 32.33 24.91 32.71
N THR A 208 31.31 25.42 32.03
CA THR A 208 30.34 24.63 31.23
C THR A 208 30.49 24.80 29.71
N SER A 209 31.40 25.66 29.24
CA SER A 209 31.61 25.94 27.80
C SER A 209 32.67 25.07 27.10
N LYS A 210 33.15 24.00 27.75
CA LYS A 210 34.13 23.06 27.15
C LYS A 210 33.73 21.58 27.17
N LEU A 211 32.45 21.27 27.38
CA LEU A 211 31.95 19.88 27.32
C LEU A 211 30.75 19.65 26.39
N ASP A 212 30.20 20.69 25.75
CA ASP A 212 29.04 20.52 24.83
C ASP A 212 29.27 20.98 23.38
N ALA A 213 30.48 21.42 23.03
CA ALA A 213 30.79 21.88 21.67
C ALA A 213 31.34 20.77 20.74
N SER A 214 31.48 19.53 21.23
CA SER A 214 31.84 18.35 20.41
C SER A 214 30.68 17.39 20.13
N MET A 215 29.45 17.75 20.52
CA MET A 215 28.23 16.92 20.35
C MET A 215 27.24 17.47 19.31
N LEU A 216 27.56 18.59 18.65
CA LEU A 216 26.80 19.11 17.52
C LEU A 216 27.62 18.86 16.25
N GLY A 217 27.39 17.70 15.64
CA GLY A 217 27.99 17.30 14.38
C GLY A 217 27.93 18.45 13.37
N SER A 218 29.08 18.73 12.76
CA SER A 218 29.20 19.67 11.65
C SER A 218 28.01 19.52 10.71
N GLY A 219 27.36 20.59 10.28
CA GLY A 219 26.17 20.56 9.42
C GLY A 219 26.35 19.94 8.02
N LYS A 220 27.35 19.10 7.81
CA LYS A 220 27.60 18.29 6.62
C LYS A 220 27.06 16.88 6.82
N SER A 221 26.37 16.34 5.82
CA SER A 221 25.92 14.95 5.81
C SER A 221 27.11 13.99 5.95
N PRO A 222 26.92 12.82 6.60
CA PRO A 222 27.97 11.81 6.70
C PRO A 222 28.41 11.37 5.29
N LYS A 223 29.71 11.12 5.14
CA LYS A 223 30.29 10.60 3.89
C LYS A 223 30.62 9.12 4.08
N ILE A 224 29.80 8.26 3.50
CA ILE A 224 30.02 6.81 3.47
C ILE A 224 30.49 6.45 2.07
N TRP A 225 31.64 5.77 1.97
CA TRP A 225 32.23 5.38 0.69
C TRP A 225 31.73 4.01 0.27
N GLU A 226 31.40 3.88 -1.02
CA GLU A 226 30.91 2.64 -1.64
C GLU A 226 31.99 1.85 -2.37
N ASP A 227 33.18 2.42 -2.51
CA ASP A 227 34.36 1.77 -3.10
C ASP A 227 35.59 1.94 -2.19
N GLU A 228 36.64 1.16 -2.48
CA GLU A 228 37.91 1.21 -1.73
C GLU A 228 38.75 2.45 -2.06
N ARG A 229 38.51 3.07 -3.23
CA ARG A 229 39.29 4.23 -3.72
C ARG A 229 38.84 5.55 -3.09
N GLY A 230 37.65 5.59 -2.47
CA GLY A 230 37.02 6.80 -1.97
C GLY A 230 36.54 7.71 -3.09
N GLU A 231 36.02 7.16 -4.19
CA GLU A 231 35.54 7.94 -5.35
C GLU A 231 34.00 8.03 -5.38
N ARG A 232 33.31 6.94 -5.01
CA ARG A 232 31.84 6.84 -4.95
C ARG A 232 31.33 7.03 -3.53
N ILE A 233 30.49 8.03 -3.33
CA ILE A 233 29.83 8.31 -2.05
C ILE A 233 28.41 7.77 -2.09
N MET A 234 28.00 7.09 -1.03
CA MET A 234 26.63 6.62 -0.84
C MET A 234 25.68 7.82 -0.73
N GLU A 235 24.60 7.77 -1.50
CA GLU A 235 23.55 8.77 -1.48
C GLU A 235 22.88 8.82 -0.10
N VAL A 236 22.66 10.03 0.42
CA VAL A 236 22.10 10.25 1.76
C VAL A 236 21.18 11.46 1.82
N TYR A 237 20.03 11.27 2.47
CA TYR A 237 19.04 12.30 2.75
C TYR A 237 18.93 12.51 4.25
N LYS A 238 18.97 13.77 4.69
CA LYS A 238 18.76 14.14 6.08
C LYS A 238 17.29 14.45 6.32
N ASN A 239 16.70 13.91 7.40
CA ASN A 239 15.31 14.16 7.78
C ASN A 239 14.29 13.88 6.65
N ALA A 240 14.55 12.89 5.79
CA ALA A 240 13.58 12.48 4.78
C ALA A 240 12.37 11.82 5.48
N PRO A 241 11.12 12.28 5.25
CA PRO A 241 9.95 11.64 5.83
C PRO A 241 9.85 10.16 5.43
N PHE A 242 9.40 9.34 6.38
CA PHE A 242 9.07 7.94 6.14
C PHE A 242 7.59 7.72 6.41
N HIS A 243 6.94 6.96 5.54
CA HIS A 243 5.71 6.27 5.89
C HIS A 243 5.78 4.81 5.38
N ASN A 244 4.86 3.97 5.79
CA ASN A 244 4.68 2.67 5.12
C ASN A 244 3.53 2.76 4.11
N TRP A 245 3.36 1.71 3.33
CA TRP A 245 2.28 1.64 2.35
C TRP A 245 0.90 1.63 3.02
N GLY A 246 0.74 0.97 4.17
CA GLY A 246 -0.51 1.03 4.92
C GLY A 246 -0.85 2.40 5.50
N ASN A 247 0.07 3.39 5.45
CA ASN A 247 -0.03 4.69 6.13
C ASN A 247 -0.26 4.62 7.65
N SER A 248 -0.06 3.44 8.26
CA SER A 248 -0.19 3.18 9.69
C SER A 248 1.06 3.58 10.48
N VAL A 249 2.19 3.77 9.81
CA VAL A 249 3.48 4.14 10.41
C VAL A 249 4.01 5.38 9.72
N LYS A 250 4.40 6.39 10.52
CA LYS A 250 5.04 7.62 10.05
C LYS A 250 6.13 8.03 11.03
N ASN A 251 7.30 8.40 10.53
CA ASN A 251 8.41 8.89 11.34
C ASN A 251 9.40 9.70 10.47
N THR A 252 10.41 10.29 11.10
CA THR A 252 11.48 11.02 10.41
C THR A 252 12.85 10.48 10.84
N PRO A 253 13.44 9.55 10.06
CA PRO A 253 14.84 9.13 10.23
C PRO A 253 15.79 10.33 10.25
N LEU A 254 16.88 10.23 11.00
CA LEU A 254 17.92 11.25 10.96
C LEU A 254 18.60 11.26 9.59
N TYR A 255 18.92 10.06 9.10
CA TYR A 255 19.54 9.83 7.80
C TYR A 255 18.87 8.67 7.09
N THR A 256 18.56 8.86 5.81
CA THR A 256 18.12 7.81 4.89
C THR A 256 19.19 7.64 3.82
N PHE A 257 19.84 6.48 3.81
CA PHE A 257 20.87 6.12 2.84
C PHE A 257 20.31 5.27 1.71
N VAL A 258 20.82 5.45 0.49
CA VAL A 258 20.49 4.64 -0.69
C VAL A 258 21.78 3.97 -1.17
N PRO A 259 22.03 2.70 -0.78
CA PRO A 259 23.24 1.98 -1.13
C PRO A 259 23.14 1.36 -2.53
N THR A 260 24.30 1.17 -3.15
CA THR A 260 24.47 0.42 -4.39
C THR A 260 25.52 -0.68 -4.28
N THR A 261 26.33 -0.71 -3.20
CA THR A 261 27.34 -1.75 -2.99
C THR A 261 27.27 -2.39 -1.60
N VAL A 262 27.74 -3.64 -1.51
CA VAL A 262 27.89 -4.38 -0.25
C VAL A 262 28.96 -3.71 0.64
N LEU A 263 30.03 -3.19 0.04
CA LEU A 263 31.07 -2.44 0.76
C LEU A 263 30.50 -1.15 1.39
N GLY A 264 29.67 -0.42 0.66
CA GLY A 264 28.98 0.76 1.17
C GLY A 264 28.17 0.44 2.42
N LEU A 265 27.39 -0.65 2.39
CA LEU A 265 26.62 -1.12 3.55
C LEU A 265 27.52 -1.51 4.74
N SER A 266 28.64 -2.19 4.49
CA SER A 266 29.64 -2.51 5.53
C SER A 266 30.17 -1.24 6.21
N ASN A 267 30.56 -0.24 5.42
CA ASN A 267 31.08 1.02 5.91
C ASN A 267 30.01 1.81 6.69
N LEU A 268 28.77 1.80 6.21
CA LEU A 268 27.63 2.42 6.90
C LEU A 268 27.43 1.83 8.29
N VAL A 269 27.42 0.50 8.42
CA VAL A 269 27.19 -0.16 9.72
C VAL A 269 28.34 0.11 10.69
N LYS A 270 29.60 0.10 10.21
CA LYS A 270 30.76 0.47 11.03
C LYS A 270 30.64 1.90 11.57
N TRP A 271 30.27 2.84 10.71
CA TRP A 271 30.04 4.23 11.11
C TRP A 271 28.88 4.34 12.11
N ALA A 272 27.72 3.73 11.80
CA ALA A 272 26.54 3.75 12.67
C ALA A 272 26.85 3.19 14.07
N LYS A 273 27.68 2.14 14.16
CA LYS A 273 28.11 1.56 15.42
C LYS A 273 28.95 2.52 16.27
N VAL A 274 29.87 3.26 15.66
CA VAL A 274 30.69 4.28 16.35
C VAL A 274 29.82 5.42 16.88
N GLU A 275 28.83 5.85 16.09
CA GLU A 275 27.92 6.94 16.45
C GLU A 275 26.76 6.49 17.36
N GLY A 276 26.57 5.19 17.58
CA GLY A 276 25.49 4.65 18.41
C GLY A 276 24.10 4.67 17.76
N TYR A 277 24.02 4.68 16.43
CA TYR A 277 22.75 4.63 15.69
C TYR A 277 22.29 3.19 15.44
N ARG A 278 20.97 2.99 15.47
CA ARG A 278 20.30 1.80 14.94
C ARG A 278 20.13 1.96 13.43
N VAL A 279 20.28 0.85 12.73
CA VAL A 279 20.09 0.76 11.28
C VAL A 279 18.90 -0.15 11.00
N ARG A 280 18.00 0.31 10.13
CA ARG A 280 16.92 -0.50 9.59
C ARG A 280 16.87 -0.36 8.08
N CYS A 281 16.23 -1.31 7.40
CA CYS A 281 16.13 -1.35 5.95
C CYS A 281 14.68 -1.27 5.49
N SER A 282 14.48 -0.71 4.30
CA SER A 282 13.21 -0.75 3.59
C SER A 282 13.42 -1.03 2.10
N GLY A 283 12.61 -1.93 1.54
CA GLY A 283 12.39 -2.03 0.09
C GLY A 283 11.28 -1.07 -0.35
N TYR A 284 10.21 -1.61 -0.91
CA TYR A 284 9.00 -0.87 -1.33
C TYR A 284 8.19 -0.22 -0.20
N ARG A 285 8.56 -0.48 1.07
CA ARG A 285 7.80 -0.06 2.26
C ARG A 285 6.36 -0.60 2.28
N HIS A 286 6.10 -1.69 1.56
CA HIS A 286 4.81 -2.37 1.53
C HIS A 286 4.57 -3.16 2.83
N SER A 287 4.13 -2.47 3.88
CA SER A 287 3.62 -3.12 5.09
C SER A 287 2.58 -2.25 5.80
N TRP A 288 2.01 -2.86 6.84
CA TRP A 288 1.20 -2.22 7.87
C TRP A 288 1.89 -2.20 9.24
N SER A 289 2.96 -2.98 9.44
CA SER A 289 3.65 -3.13 10.72
C SER A 289 4.72 -2.07 10.98
N ASN A 290 5.02 -1.81 12.25
CA ASN A 290 6.02 -0.84 12.71
C ASN A 290 7.48 -1.35 12.67
N THR A 291 7.79 -2.25 11.75
CA THR A 291 9.06 -3.01 11.71
C THR A 291 10.23 -2.27 11.05
N PHE A 292 9.96 -1.23 10.25
CA PHE A 292 10.95 -0.65 9.34
C PHE A 292 11.76 0.53 9.85
N SER A 293 11.21 1.46 10.64
CA SER A 293 11.87 2.74 10.86
C SER A 293 11.50 3.40 12.18
N GLN A 294 12.41 4.25 12.70
CA GLN A 294 12.27 4.97 13.97
C GLN A 294 12.79 6.40 13.84
N ASP A 295 12.25 7.32 14.65
CA ASP A 295 12.73 8.70 14.69
C ASP A 295 14.20 8.78 15.09
N LYS A 296 14.92 9.69 14.42
CA LYS A 296 16.32 10.00 14.72
C LYS A 296 17.29 8.80 14.63
N GLN A 297 16.92 7.75 13.89
CA GLN A 297 17.77 6.60 13.57
C GLN A 297 18.15 6.60 12.08
N ILE A 298 18.89 5.57 11.64
CA ILE A 298 19.28 5.39 10.24
C ILE A 298 18.30 4.46 9.54
N LEU A 299 17.83 4.91 8.37
CA LEU A 299 17.13 4.08 7.40
C LEU A 299 18.04 3.79 6.20
N VAL A 300 18.01 2.56 5.71
CA VAL A 300 18.62 2.12 4.45
C VAL A 300 17.49 1.83 3.49
N SER A 301 17.34 2.65 2.46
CA SER A 301 16.37 2.43 1.39
C SER A 301 17.03 1.62 0.29
N MET A 302 16.64 0.36 0.14
CA MET A 302 17.15 -0.56 -0.88
C MET A 302 16.75 -0.16 -2.31
N LEU A 303 15.79 0.77 -2.42
CA LEU A 303 15.33 1.37 -3.65
C LEU A 303 15.50 2.89 -3.57
N ASN A 304 15.57 3.55 -4.73
CA ASN A 304 15.69 5.01 -4.79
C ASN A 304 14.44 5.70 -4.19
N LEU A 305 14.62 6.91 -3.64
CA LEU A 305 13.53 7.61 -2.97
C LEU A 305 12.44 8.16 -3.91
N GLU A 306 12.68 8.17 -5.22
CA GLU A 306 11.71 8.61 -6.23
C GLU A 306 10.72 7.50 -6.60
N SER A 307 11.13 6.24 -6.47
CA SER A 307 10.33 5.05 -6.79
C SER A 307 9.66 4.45 -5.56
N VAL A 308 10.31 4.48 -4.38
CA VAL A 308 9.67 4.01 -3.16
C VAL A 308 8.42 4.81 -2.88
N GLU A 309 7.31 4.13 -2.58
CA GLU A 309 6.03 4.74 -2.23
C GLU A 309 5.35 5.56 -3.34
N LYS A 310 5.92 5.64 -4.56
CA LYS A 310 5.26 6.32 -5.68
C LYS A 310 3.92 5.62 -5.94
N ILE A 311 2.84 6.35 -5.74
CA ILE A 311 1.49 5.90 -6.09
C ILE A 311 0.86 6.94 -7.02
N PRO A 312 0.39 6.54 -8.22
CA PRO A 312 0.46 5.16 -8.71
C PRO A 312 1.87 4.76 -9.18
N ASP A 313 2.27 3.54 -8.84
CA ASP A 313 3.50 2.89 -9.30
C ASP A 313 3.26 2.33 -10.70
N VAL A 314 4.17 2.62 -11.65
CA VAL A 314 4.04 2.26 -13.07
C VAL A 314 4.93 1.09 -13.49
N MET A 315 5.68 0.48 -12.57
CA MET A 315 6.69 -0.54 -12.88
C MET A 315 6.12 -1.68 -13.72
N SER A 316 4.91 -2.15 -13.40
CA SER A 316 4.23 -3.24 -14.11
C SER A 316 3.82 -2.91 -15.56
N ILE A 317 3.70 -1.64 -15.92
CA ILE A 317 3.28 -1.19 -17.27
C ILE A 317 4.41 -0.52 -18.08
N THR A 318 5.56 -0.26 -17.45
CA THR A 318 6.72 0.34 -18.12
C THR A 318 7.79 -0.70 -18.44
N GLU A 319 8.47 -0.52 -19.58
CA GLU A 319 9.67 -1.27 -19.92
C GLU A 319 10.74 -1.10 -18.84
N GLU A 320 11.45 -2.18 -18.52
CA GLU A 320 12.55 -2.12 -17.56
C GLU A 320 13.74 -1.39 -18.19
N LYS A 321 14.15 -0.27 -17.58
CA LYS A 321 15.45 0.34 -17.88
C LYS A 321 16.50 -0.49 -17.14
N GLY A 322 17.62 -0.78 -17.79
CA GLY A 322 18.63 -1.79 -17.43
C GLY A 322 19.35 -1.61 -16.08
N ASP A 323 18.58 -1.59 -14.99
CA ASP A 323 19.02 -1.42 -13.61
C ASP A 323 19.26 -2.78 -12.91
N VAL A 324 19.06 -3.90 -13.62
CA VAL A 324 19.36 -5.26 -13.17
C VAL A 324 20.30 -5.91 -14.15
N ASP A 325 21.42 -6.42 -13.64
CA ASP A 325 22.28 -7.30 -14.42
C ASP A 325 21.62 -8.68 -14.51
N LEU A 326 21.06 -8.97 -15.69
CA LEU A 326 20.29 -10.18 -15.96
C LEU A 326 21.19 -11.38 -16.30
N ASN A 327 22.49 -11.16 -16.61
CA ASN A 327 23.37 -12.17 -17.19
C ASN A 327 24.82 -12.19 -16.63
N GLY A 328 25.20 -11.27 -15.74
CA GLY A 328 26.58 -11.11 -15.28
C GLY A 328 27.54 -10.66 -16.39
N ASP A 329 27.02 -10.06 -17.48
CA ASP A 329 27.78 -9.78 -18.71
C ASP A 329 28.47 -8.40 -18.72
N GLY A 330 28.45 -7.68 -17.59
CA GLY A 330 29.45 -6.65 -17.29
C GLY A 330 29.12 -5.25 -17.79
N VAL A 331 27.92 -4.73 -17.52
CA VAL A 331 27.68 -3.28 -17.60
C VAL A 331 28.31 -2.60 -16.38
N ILE A 332 29.11 -1.55 -16.61
CA ILE A 332 30.12 -1.00 -15.67
C ILE A 332 29.53 -0.06 -14.58
N ASP A 333 28.24 -0.14 -14.26
CA ASP A 333 27.64 0.65 -13.16
C ASP A 333 26.50 -0.09 -12.45
N VAL A 334 26.72 -1.35 -12.07
CA VAL A 334 25.68 -2.20 -11.47
C VAL A 334 25.50 -1.87 -10.00
N ASN A 335 24.27 -1.61 -9.59
CA ASN A 335 23.86 -1.75 -8.20
C ASN A 335 23.99 -3.23 -7.81
N GLU A 336 25.01 -3.59 -7.02
CA GLU A 336 25.31 -4.97 -6.61
C GLU A 336 24.09 -5.63 -5.95
N LEU A 337 23.23 -4.85 -5.29
CA LEU A 337 22.03 -5.32 -4.60
C LEU A 337 20.86 -5.63 -5.55
N LYS A 338 21.02 -5.37 -6.86
CA LYS A 338 20.07 -5.63 -7.94
C LYS A 338 20.66 -6.56 -9.00
N THR A 339 21.09 -7.75 -8.58
CA THR A 339 21.71 -8.76 -9.44
C THR A 339 20.93 -10.07 -9.43
N ILE A 340 20.94 -10.80 -10.56
CA ILE A 340 20.40 -12.16 -10.65
C ILE A 340 21.46 -13.06 -11.27
N GLU A 341 21.96 -14.04 -10.51
CA GLU A 341 23.06 -14.92 -10.91
C GLU A 341 22.64 -16.40 -10.81
N LEU A 342 22.71 -17.12 -11.94
CA LEU A 342 22.49 -18.56 -11.99
C LEU A 342 23.73 -19.35 -11.61
N ALA A 343 23.53 -20.45 -10.88
CA ALA A 343 24.59 -21.33 -10.43
C ALA A 343 25.75 -20.58 -9.72
N PRO A 344 25.43 -19.76 -8.71
CA PRO A 344 26.43 -18.97 -7.99
C PRO A 344 27.45 -19.89 -7.31
N LYS A 345 28.72 -19.46 -7.29
CA LYS A 345 29.79 -20.21 -6.62
C LYS A 345 29.92 -19.75 -5.16
N ILE A 346 29.20 -20.40 -4.26
CA ILE A 346 29.22 -20.11 -2.82
C ILE A 346 29.89 -21.27 -2.06
N GLU A 347 30.87 -20.96 -1.21
CA GLU A 347 31.59 -21.96 -0.43
C GLU A 347 30.64 -22.77 0.47
N GLY A 348 30.76 -24.10 0.40
CA GLY A 348 29.95 -25.02 1.19
C GLY A 348 28.49 -25.11 0.77
N LEU A 349 28.11 -24.53 -0.37
CA LEU A 349 26.78 -24.68 -0.97
C LEU A 349 26.84 -25.55 -2.22
N SER A 350 26.01 -26.59 -2.24
CA SER A 350 25.78 -27.44 -3.40
C SER A 350 24.36 -27.98 -3.33
N LEU A 351 23.80 -28.33 -4.48
CA LEU A 351 22.53 -29.07 -4.52
C LEU A 351 22.71 -30.42 -3.82
N THR A 352 21.69 -30.81 -3.07
CA THR A 352 21.57 -32.15 -2.51
C THR A 352 21.01 -33.12 -3.55
N GLY A 353 21.06 -34.44 -3.28
CA GLY A 353 20.46 -35.44 -4.17
C GLY A 353 18.95 -35.27 -4.37
N GLU A 354 18.24 -34.77 -3.36
CA GLU A 354 16.79 -34.46 -3.44
C GLU A 354 16.48 -33.22 -4.28
N GLU A 355 17.51 -32.48 -4.67
CA GLU A 355 17.42 -31.24 -5.45
C GLU A 355 18.00 -31.41 -6.86
N GLU A 356 18.24 -32.65 -7.28
CA GLU A 356 18.62 -32.97 -8.64
C GLU A 356 17.59 -32.40 -9.64
N GLY A 357 18.08 -31.79 -10.71
CA GLY A 357 17.24 -31.12 -11.71
C GLY A 357 16.71 -29.73 -11.33
N LYS A 358 17.08 -29.20 -10.15
CA LYS A 358 16.80 -27.81 -9.74
C LYS A 358 18.00 -26.90 -9.99
N MET A 359 17.82 -25.60 -9.76
CA MET A 359 18.84 -24.58 -9.99
C MET A 359 18.98 -23.64 -8.81
N LEU A 360 20.23 -23.34 -8.40
CA LEU A 360 20.51 -22.28 -7.45
C LEU A 360 20.55 -20.94 -8.19
N CYS A 361 19.85 -19.95 -7.66
CA CYS A 361 19.82 -18.59 -8.19
C CYS A 361 20.08 -17.58 -7.07
N ARG A 362 21.17 -16.83 -7.15
CA ARG A 362 21.50 -15.75 -6.21
C ARG A 362 20.87 -14.46 -6.68
N VAL A 363 20.04 -13.88 -5.83
CA VAL A 363 19.24 -12.70 -6.12
C VAL A 363 19.60 -11.60 -5.12
N GLY A 364 19.93 -10.42 -5.61
CA GLY A 364 20.15 -9.24 -4.78
C GLY A 364 18.88 -8.84 -4.02
N ALA A 365 19.02 -8.42 -2.76
CA ALA A 365 17.88 -8.14 -1.89
C ALA A 365 17.00 -6.97 -2.36
N ALA A 366 17.51 -6.12 -3.27
CA ALA A 366 16.78 -5.01 -3.87
C ALA A 366 16.12 -5.35 -5.22
N VAL A 367 16.35 -6.54 -5.78
CA VAL A 367 15.61 -7.02 -6.98
C VAL A 367 14.14 -7.06 -6.64
N THR A 368 13.29 -6.50 -7.50
CA THR A 368 11.84 -6.55 -7.30
C THR A 368 11.24 -7.83 -7.86
N ASN A 369 10.07 -8.23 -7.35
CA ASN A 369 9.34 -9.38 -7.90
C ASN A 369 9.00 -9.17 -9.37
N GLU A 370 8.70 -7.94 -9.83
CA GLU A 370 8.50 -7.68 -11.26
C GLU A 370 9.76 -7.95 -12.08
N GLN A 371 10.93 -7.54 -11.59
CA GLN A 371 12.22 -7.77 -12.27
C GLN A 371 12.54 -9.26 -12.32
N PHE A 372 12.36 -9.97 -11.19
CA PHE A 372 12.57 -11.41 -11.11
C PHE A 372 11.58 -12.18 -12.00
N ARG A 373 10.31 -11.77 -12.06
CA ARG A 373 9.30 -12.33 -12.96
C ARG A 373 9.70 -12.17 -14.41
N ARG A 374 10.03 -10.94 -14.85
CA ARG A 374 10.46 -10.65 -16.23
C ARG A 374 11.67 -11.49 -16.62
N TRP A 375 12.65 -11.58 -15.72
CA TRP A 375 13.82 -12.44 -15.89
C TRP A 375 13.42 -13.92 -16.05
N ALA A 376 12.60 -14.46 -15.16
CA ALA A 376 12.21 -15.88 -15.17
C ALA A 376 11.40 -16.23 -16.43
N VAL A 377 10.42 -15.39 -16.81
CA VAL A 377 9.60 -15.57 -18.00
C VAL A 377 10.45 -15.43 -19.27
N GLY A 378 11.31 -14.41 -19.36
CA GLY A 378 12.20 -14.20 -20.50
C GLY A 378 13.25 -15.30 -20.65
N HIS A 379 13.74 -15.85 -19.54
CA HIS A 379 14.66 -16.98 -19.52
C HIS A 379 13.98 -18.31 -19.89
N GLY A 380 12.73 -18.51 -19.45
CA GLY A 380 11.87 -19.63 -19.84
C GLY A 380 12.27 -21.01 -19.31
N LYS A 381 13.29 -21.11 -18.42
CA LYS A 381 13.79 -22.40 -17.90
C LYS A 381 13.61 -22.61 -16.41
N TRP A 382 13.63 -21.55 -15.61
CA TRP A 382 13.65 -21.63 -14.16
C TRP A 382 12.65 -20.68 -13.55
N ALA A 383 11.93 -21.14 -12.54
CA ALA A 383 10.97 -20.33 -11.80
C ALA A 383 10.99 -20.71 -10.32
N LEU A 384 10.61 -19.76 -9.46
CA LEU A 384 10.26 -20.08 -8.09
C LEU A 384 8.88 -20.77 -8.09
N PRO A 385 8.68 -21.88 -7.36
CA PRO A 385 7.43 -22.62 -7.38
C PRO A 385 6.28 -21.91 -6.62
N VAL A 386 6.59 -20.92 -5.80
CA VAL A 386 5.61 -20.14 -5.04
C VAL A 386 6.13 -18.74 -4.83
N ASP A 387 5.26 -17.74 -4.89
CA ASP A 387 5.58 -16.34 -4.58
C ASP A 387 4.31 -15.63 -4.11
N VAL A 388 4.43 -14.37 -3.67
CA VAL A 388 3.31 -13.49 -3.40
C VAL A 388 2.69 -12.97 -4.70
N ILE A 389 1.43 -12.57 -4.67
CA ILE A 389 0.75 -11.99 -5.83
C ILE A 389 1.38 -10.66 -6.31
N LEU A 390 1.90 -9.85 -5.37
CA LEU A 390 2.46 -8.53 -5.61
C LEU A 390 3.79 -8.58 -6.36
N VAL A 391 3.98 -7.65 -7.30
CA VAL A 391 5.24 -7.49 -8.04
C VAL A 391 6.02 -6.25 -7.59
N GLU A 392 5.33 -5.27 -6.98
CA GLU A 392 5.89 -4.04 -6.39
C GLU A 392 6.41 -4.29 -4.96
N VAL A 393 7.25 -5.32 -4.81
CA VAL A 393 7.95 -5.72 -3.59
C VAL A 393 9.36 -6.17 -3.94
N THR A 394 10.31 -6.07 -3.00
CA THR A 394 11.70 -6.52 -3.20
C THR A 394 11.90 -7.94 -2.67
N ALA A 395 12.83 -8.71 -3.22
CA ALA A 395 13.20 -10.04 -2.75
C ALA A 395 13.51 -10.06 -1.24
N GLY A 396 14.26 -9.06 -0.73
CA GLY A 396 14.50 -8.91 0.71
C GLY A 396 13.25 -8.59 1.53
N GLY A 397 12.28 -7.92 0.91
CA GLY A 397 11.00 -7.53 1.51
C GLY A 397 9.96 -8.66 1.53
N VAL A 398 10.05 -9.62 0.60
CA VAL A 398 9.25 -10.86 0.61
C VAL A 398 9.88 -11.88 1.58
N ASN A 399 11.21 -12.01 1.55
CA ASN A 399 11.92 -12.98 2.37
C ASN A 399 11.98 -12.59 3.85
N GLY A 400 12.23 -11.31 4.16
CA GLY A 400 12.37 -10.82 5.54
C GLY A 400 11.21 -11.19 6.47
N PRO A 401 9.95 -10.89 6.10
CA PRO A 401 8.76 -11.20 6.90
C PRO A 401 8.17 -12.58 6.66
N ILE A 402 8.85 -13.46 5.91
CA ILE A 402 8.40 -14.84 5.65
C ILE A 402 7.09 -14.87 4.85
N CYS A 403 7.05 -14.13 3.74
CA CYS A 403 5.88 -14.14 2.87
C CYS A 403 5.67 -15.50 2.19
N TYR A 404 4.46 -15.72 1.67
CA TYR A 404 4.02 -16.97 1.08
C TYR A 404 2.98 -16.73 -0.01
N GLY A 405 2.79 -17.75 -0.85
CA GLY A 405 1.68 -17.87 -1.79
C GLY A 405 0.63 -18.88 -1.31
N ALA A 406 0.05 -19.64 -2.22
CA ALA A 406 -0.97 -20.64 -1.90
C ALA A 406 -0.60 -22.04 -2.40
N GLY A 407 -1.42 -23.02 -2.03
CA GLY A 407 -1.29 -24.46 -2.28
C GLY A 407 -0.65 -25.21 -1.11
N ARG A 408 -1.30 -26.27 -0.63
CA ARG A 408 -0.85 -27.05 0.54
C ARG A 408 0.50 -27.74 0.35
N ARG A 409 0.91 -27.94 -0.90
CA ARG A 409 2.22 -28.51 -1.26
C ARG A 409 3.37 -27.50 -1.14
N HIS A 410 3.07 -26.21 -1.03
CA HIS A 410 4.04 -25.13 -0.98
C HIS A 410 4.28 -24.69 0.46
N GLN A 411 5.55 -24.53 0.80
CA GLN A 411 5.96 -23.86 2.03
C GLN A 411 6.07 -22.34 1.79
N THR A 412 6.61 -21.60 2.74
CA THR A 412 6.84 -20.15 2.58
C THR A 412 7.91 -19.89 1.51
N VAL A 413 7.97 -18.69 0.93
CA VAL A 413 9.02 -18.32 -0.04
C VAL A 413 10.41 -18.54 0.56
N SER A 414 10.55 -18.21 1.85
CA SER A 414 11.79 -18.32 2.60
C SER A 414 12.25 -19.77 2.84
N ASP A 415 11.39 -20.78 2.72
CA ASP A 415 11.79 -22.20 2.79
C ASP A 415 12.57 -22.67 1.54
N TYR A 416 12.50 -21.91 0.44
CA TYR A 416 13.27 -22.16 -0.78
C TYR A 416 14.67 -21.55 -0.75
N VAL A 417 15.05 -20.88 0.34
CA VAL A 417 16.39 -20.29 0.50
C VAL A 417 17.44 -21.37 0.80
N ARG A 418 18.60 -21.23 0.16
CA ARG A 418 19.78 -22.09 0.34
C ARG A 418 21.04 -21.33 0.78
N ALA A 419 21.04 -20.00 0.64
CA ALA A 419 22.01 -19.16 1.31
C ALA A 419 21.45 -17.77 1.62
N ILE A 420 21.94 -17.17 2.70
CA ILE A 420 21.73 -15.76 3.03
C ILE A 420 23.08 -15.07 3.18
N GLU A 421 23.25 -13.97 2.46
CA GLU A 421 24.36 -13.05 2.60
C GLU A 421 23.88 -11.77 3.27
N TYR A 422 24.62 -11.31 4.29
CA TYR A 422 24.22 -10.14 5.06
C TYR A 422 25.42 -9.41 5.67
N ILE A 423 25.20 -8.14 6.03
CA ILE A 423 26.12 -7.35 6.85
C ILE A 423 25.69 -7.48 8.32
N ASP A 424 26.57 -8.02 9.15
CA ASP A 424 26.33 -8.18 10.59
C ASP A 424 26.45 -6.85 11.37
N ALA A 425 26.14 -6.87 12.66
CA ALA A 425 26.21 -5.68 13.54
C ALA A 425 27.61 -5.07 13.71
N ASN A 426 28.67 -5.71 13.20
CA ASN A 426 30.04 -5.18 13.18
C ASN A 426 30.42 -4.63 11.80
N GLY A 427 29.48 -4.62 10.84
CA GLY A 427 29.74 -4.26 9.47
C GLY A 427 30.56 -5.31 8.73
N ILE A 428 30.51 -6.59 9.13
CA ILE A 428 31.24 -7.67 8.47
C ILE A 428 30.26 -8.43 7.57
N HIS A 429 30.68 -8.71 6.33
CA HIS A 429 29.92 -9.57 5.42
C HIS A 429 29.94 -11.02 5.92
N ARG A 430 28.77 -11.64 5.96
CA ARG A 430 28.56 -13.02 6.43
C ARG A 430 27.72 -13.77 5.42
N THR A 431 28.00 -15.07 5.32
CA THR A 431 27.22 -16.00 4.49
C THR A 431 26.75 -17.15 5.36
N VAL A 432 25.47 -17.50 5.25
CA VAL A 432 24.86 -18.65 5.93
C VAL A 432 24.40 -19.64 4.87
N THR A 433 24.99 -20.85 4.87
CA THR A 433 24.63 -21.95 3.95
C THR A 433 24.17 -23.20 4.67
N LYS A 434 24.43 -23.32 5.98
CA LYS A 434 24.06 -24.51 6.77
C LYS A 434 22.54 -24.58 6.92
N PRO A 435 21.87 -25.68 6.48
CA PRO A 435 20.41 -25.79 6.53
C PRO A 435 19.80 -25.49 7.88
N ALA A 436 20.36 -26.02 8.97
CA ALA A 436 19.86 -25.78 10.33
C ALA A 436 19.92 -24.30 10.75
N HIS A 437 20.89 -23.53 10.23
CA HIS A 437 20.99 -22.10 10.52
C HIS A 437 20.05 -21.26 9.63
N LEU A 438 19.76 -21.75 8.42
CA LEU A 438 18.83 -21.08 7.50
C LEU A 438 17.40 -21.02 8.07
N PHE A 439 17.01 -21.97 8.91
CA PHE A 439 15.72 -21.90 9.61
C PHE A 439 15.55 -20.64 10.47
N ALA A 440 16.64 -19.99 10.90
CA ALA A 440 16.61 -18.68 11.55
C ALA A 440 16.90 -17.53 10.57
N ALA A 441 17.81 -17.74 9.62
CA ALA A 441 18.35 -16.67 8.78
C ALA A 441 17.46 -16.30 7.59
N ALA A 442 16.79 -17.28 6.96
CA ALA A 442 16.00 -17.09 5.74
C ALA A 442 14.69 -16.30 5.96
N GLY A 443 14.32 -16.01 7.20
CA GLY A 443 13.10 -15.32 7.56
C GLY A 443 13.29 -14.50 8.83
N CYS A 444 14.15 -13.48 8.77
CA CYS A 444 14.75 -12.90 9.96
C CYS A 444 14.06 -11.64 10.50
N PHE A 445 13.00 -11.12 9.86
CA PHE A 445 12.35 -9.84 10.21
C PHE A 445 13.34 -8.65 10.34
N GLY A 446 14.47 -8.71 9.61
CA GLY A 446 15.54 -7.72 9.70
C GLY A 446 16.36 -7.76 11.00
N LEU A 447 16.24 -8.82 11.81
CA LEU A 447 16.97 -8.97 13.08
C LEU A 447 18.39 -9.51 12.91
N LEU A 448 18.67 -10.19 11.79
CA LEU A 448 19.99 -10.78 11.50
C LEU A 448 21.06 -9.73 11.20
N GLY A 449 20.66 -8.68 10.49
CA GLY A 449 21.53 -7.66 9.90
C GLY A 449 20.93 -7.17 8.58
N ILE A 450 21.73 -6.50 7.75
CA ILE A 450 21.29 -6.04 6.42
C ILE A 450 21.51 -7.16 5.43
N VAL A 451 20.43 -7.86 5.03
CA VAL A 451 20.50 -8.89 3.98
C VAL A 451 20.83 -8.21 2.65
N THR A 452 21.89 -8.68 1.99
CA THR A 452 22.35 -8.15 0.70
C THR A 452 21.92 -9.05 -0.45
N HIS A 453 21.98 -10.37 -0.27
CA HIS A 453 21.60 -11.34 -1.29
C HIS A 453 20.95 -12.58 -0.67
N ILE A 454 20.09 -13.21 -1.45
CA ILE A 454 19.34 -14.42 -1.12
C ILE A 454 19.59 -15.42 -2.24
N THR A 455 20.06 -16.63 -1.91
CA THR A 455 20.13 -17.72 -2.89
C THR A 455 18.90 -18.60 -2.79
N LEU A 456 18.08 -18.59 -3.84
CA LEU A 456 16.85 -19.35 -3.98
C LEU A 456 17.08 -20.66 -4.74
N LEU A 457 16.33 -21.69 -4.38
CA LEU A 457 16.24 -22.94 -5.13
C LEU A 457 15.07 -22.86 -6.12
N LEU A 458 15.39 -22.75 -7.41
CA LEU A 458 14.42 -22.69 -8.50
C LEU A 458 14.12 -24.08 -9.06
N SER A 459 12.88 -24.24 -9.50
CA SER A 459 12.40 -25.43 -10.22
C SER A 459 12.42 -25.18 -11.73
N PRO A 460 12.44 -26.24 -12.56
CA PRO A 460 12.17 -26.11 -13.99
C PRO A 460 10.87 -25.35 -14.23
N MET A 461 10.84 -24.51 -15.26
CA MET A 461 9.66 -23.73 -15.64
C MET A 461 8.48 -24.66 -15.93
N THR A 462 7.34 -24.38 -15.30
CA THR A 462 6.03 -24.96 -15.63
C THR A 462 5.06 -23.86 -16.04
N TYR A 463 3.85 -24.25 -16.42
CA TYR A 463 2.82 -23.35 -16.93
C TYR A 463 1.54 -23.52 -16.11
N ALA A 464 1.06 -22.44 -15.52
CA ALA A 464 -0.18 -22.41 -14.77
C ALA A 464 -1.39 -22.50 -15.72
N VAL A 465 -2.37 -23.34 -15.38
CA VAL A 465 -3.64 -23.47 -16.12
C VAL A 465 -4.76 -22.85 -15.27
N LEU A 466 -4.90 -21.53 -15.39
CA LEU A 466 -5.85 -20.73 -14.63
C LEU A 466 -7.27 -20.98 -15.13
N ARG A 467 -8.17 -21.40 -14.24
CA ARG A 467 -9.61 -21.59 -14.52
C ARG A 467 -10.47 -20.98 -13.41
N PRO A 468 -10.42 -19.64 -13.24
CA PRO A 468 -11.17 -19.01 -12.18
C PRO A 468 -12.68 -19.21 -12.37
N THR A 469 -13.44 -19.25 -11.27
CA THR A 469 -14.89 -19.40 -11.28
C THR A 469 -15.58 -18.44 -10.32
N LYS A 470 -16.88 -18.23 -10.52
CA LYS A 470 -17.74 -17.47 -9.59
C LYS A 470 -18.93 -18.32 -9.11
N PRO A 471 -18.70 -19.29 -8.22
CA PRO A 471 -19.79 -20.08 -7.64
C PRO A 471 -20.59 -19.26 -6.61
N ASP A 472 -21.77 -19.75 -6.26
CA ASP A 472 -22.49 -19.28 -5.08
C ASP A 472 -21.59 -19.39 -3.83
N ILE A 473 -21.63 -18.39 -2.95
CA ILE A 473 -20.73 -18.32 -1.79
C ILE A 473 -20.83 -19.55 -0.88
N ALA A 474 -22.02 -20.13 -0.73
CA ALA A 474 -22.23 -21.34 0.08
C ALA A 474 -21.74 -22.63 -0.60
N LEU A 475 -21.46 -22.59 -1.90
CA LEU A 475 -20.86 -23.70 -2.65
C LEU A 475 -19.36 -23.51 -2.88
N ALA A 476 -18.84 -22.28 -2.75
CA ALA A 476 -17.41 -22.00 -2.80
C ALA A 476 -16.67 -22.60 -1.59
N ILE A 477 -17.20 -22.32 -0.38
CA ILE A 477 -16.73 -22.84 0.90
C ILE A 477 -17.96 -23.21 1.74
N PRO A 478 -18.38 -24.49 1.75
CA PRO A 478 -19.63 -24.87 2.39
C PRO A 478 -19.66 -24.63 3.91
N PRO A 479 -20.74 -24.06 4.48
CA PRO A 479 -20.86 -23.82 5.92
C PRO A 479 -20.96 -25.12 6.71
N LEU A 480 -20.76 -25.11 8.04
CA LEU A 480 -20.94 -26.31 8.87
C LEU A 480 -22.43 -26.65 9.04
N SER A 481 -23.28 -25.62 9.10
CA SER A 481 -24.74 -25.71 9.13
C SER A 481 -25.36 -24.62 8.25
N PRO A 482 -26.53 -24.84 7.61
CA PRO A 482 -27.25 -23.78 6.89
C PRO A 482 -27.56 -22.54 7.75
N THR A 483 -27.63 -22.70 9.08
CA THR A 483 -27.85 -21.59 10.02
C THR A 483 -26.66 -20.64 10.12
N ASP A 484 -25.45 -21.10 9.76
CA ASP A 484 -24.21 -20.32 9.84
C ASP A 484 -24.13 -19.27 8.73
N ILE A 485 -24.98 -19.36 7.71
CA ILE A 485 -25.04 -18.36 6.63
C ILE A 485 -25.90 -17.18 7.10
N PRO A 486 -25.45 -15.92 6.91
CA PRO A 486 -26.28 -14.74 7.13
C PRO A 486 -27.59 -14.81 6.36
N ILE A 487 -28.70 -14.37 6.96
CA ILE A 487 -30.04 -14.50 6.36
C ILE A 487 -30.14 -13.92 4.93
N ALA A 488 -29.44 -12.82 4.64
CA ALA A 488 -29.38 -12.20 3.31
C ALA A 488 -28.66 -13.03 2.22
N LEU A 489 -27.84 -14.00 2.62
CA LEU A 489 -27.10 -14.89 1.73
C LEU A 489 -27.70 -16.30 1.65
N ARG A 490 -28.71 -16.61 2.48
CA ARG A 490 -29.29 -17.95 2.52
C ARG A 490 -30.01 -18.29 1.23
N LYS A 491 -29.69 -19.45 0.68
CA LYS A 491 -30.39 -20.11 -0.43
C LYS A 491 -30.62 -21.57 -0.07
N SER A 492 -31.44 -22.24 -0.87
CA SER A 492 -31.67 -23.68 -0.74
C SER A 492 -30.86 -24.43 -1.79
N TRP A 493 -30.19 -25.50 -1.38
CA TRP A 493 -29.49 -26.43 -2.27
C TRP A 493 -29.91 -27.85 -1.94
N THR A 494 -29.78 -28.75 -2.91
CA THR A 494 -29.99 -30.18 -2.68
C THR A 494 -28.86 -30.74 -1.80
N PRO A 495 -29.11 -31.81 -1.02
CA PRO A 495 -28.04 -32.49 -0.29
C PRO A 495 -26.87 -32.94 -1.17
N ALA A 496 -27.14 -33.29 -2.43
CA ALA A 496 -26.12 -33.66 -3.41
C ALA A 496 -25.24 -32.47 -3.78
N GLN A 497 -25.83 -31.32 -4.13
CA GLN A 497 -25.07 -30.09 -4.45
C GLN A 497 -24.14 -29.67 -3.31
N TYR A 498 -24.61 -29.75 -2.06
CA TYR A 498 -23.79 -29.43 -0.90
C TYR A 498 -22.64 -30.44 -0.72
N ALA A 499 -22.92 -31.74 -0.86
CA ALA A 499 -21.91 -32.78 -0.71
C ALA A 499 -20.83 -32.69 -1.81
N ASP A 500 -21.23 -32.42 -3.05
CA ASP A 500 -20.32 -32.24 -4.19
C ASP A 500 -19.45 -31.00 -4.00
N ALA A 501 -20.04 -29.87 -3.58
CA ALA A 501 -19.31 -28.64 -3.29
C ALA A 501 -18.30 -28.81 -2.13
N LEU A 502 -18.67 -29.55 -1.09
CA LEU A 502 -17.77 -29.82 0.04
C LEU A 502 -16.59 -30.67 -0.41
N LYS A 503 -16.86 -31.73 -1.17
CA LYS A 503 -15.82 -32.57 -1.74
C LYS A 503 -14.90 -31.76 -2.66
N GLU A 504 -15.46 -30.92 -3.53
CA GLU A 504 -14.68 -30.09 -4.44
C GLU A 504 -13.79 -29.09 -3.70
N PHE A 505 -14.30 -28.41 -2.67
CA PHE A 505 -13.52 -27.52 -1.82
C PHE A 505 -12.35 -28.27 -1.16
N GLU A 506 -12.61 -29.43 -0.54
CA GLU A 506 -11.59 -30.23 0.11
C GLU A 506 -10.56 -30.79 -0.89
N ASP A 507 -11.00 -31.24 -2.06
CA ASP A 507 -10.12 -31.74 -3.13
C ASP A 507 -9.19 -30.64 -3.63
N LYS A 508 -9.72 -29.42 -3.89
CA LYS A 508 -8.93 -28.26 -4.31
C LYS A 508 -7.94 -27.82 -3.23
N ALA A 509 -8.40 -27.66 -1.99
CA ALA A 509 -7.55 -27.30 -0.85
C ALA A 509 -6.42 -28.31 -0.60
N ASN A 510 -6.68 -29.60 -0.87
CA ASN A 510 -5.71 -30.65 -0.67
C ASN A 510 -4.67 -30.76 -1.78
N ASN A 511 -5.09 -30.57 -3.04
CA ASN A 511 -4.38 -31.11 -4.19
C ASN A 511 -3.96 -30.07 -5.24
N ASP A 512 -4.70 -28.97 -5.38
CA ASP A 512 -4.37 -27.97 -6.39
C ASP A 512 -2.99 -27.36 -6.13
N TYR A 513 -2.32 -26.96 -7.22
CA TYR A 513 -1.04 -26.28 -7.13
C TYR A 513 -1.18 -24.95 -6.39
N TYR A 514 -2.23 -24.19 -6.71
CA TYR A 514 -2.56 -22.93 -6.07
C TYR A 514 -4.03 -22.95 -5.65
N SER A 515 -4.33 -22.48 -4.44
CA SER A 515 -5.67 -22.59 -3.84
C SER A 515 -6.07 -21.31 -3.10
N GLU A 516 -6.88 -20.48 -3.73
CA GLU A 516 -7.33 -19.21 -3.16
C GLU A 516 -8.81 -18.90 -3.45
N TRP A 517 -9.50 -18.38 -2.43
CA TRP A 517 -10.91 -18.01 -2.46
C TRP A 517 -11.09 -16.57 -1.98
N PHE A 518 -11.96 -15.83 -2.65
CA PHE A 518 -12.22 -14.43 -2.37
C PHE A 518 -13.72 -14.23 -2.17
N TRP A 519 -14.10 -13.52 -1.11
CA TRP A 519 -15.45 -13.03 -0.92
C TRP A 519 -15.45 -11.52 -0.81
N PHE A 520 -15.99 -10.87 -1.83
CA PHE A 520 -16.24 -9.45 -1.81
C PHE A 520 -17.47 -9.16 -0.95
N THR A 521 -17.35 -8.19 -0.05
CA THR A 521 -18.37 -7.90 0.96
C THR A 521 -19.77 -7.77 0.35
N ARG A 522 -20.77 -8.40 0.97
CA ARG A 522 -22.19 -8.47 0.52
C ARG A 522 -22.47 -9.32 -0.73
N SER A 523 -21.44 -9.78 -1.45
CA SER A 523 -21.61 -10.62 -2.64
C SER A 523 -22.29 -11.94 -2.29
N GLN A 524 -23.20 -12.39 -3.17
CA GLN A 524 -23.78 -13.74 -3.11
C GLN A 524 -22.88 -14.80 -3.76
N GLN A 525 -21.76 -14.38 -4.35
CA GLN A 525 -20.79 -15.24 -5.01
C GLN A 525 -19.40 -15.02 -4.43
N ALA A 526 -18.61 -16.09 -4.41
CA ALA A 526 -17.17 -15.99 -4.21
C ALA A 526 -16.48 -15.94 -5.57
N TRP A 527 -15.29 -15.36 -5.63
CA TRP A 527 -14.37 -15.59 -6.73
C TRP A 527 -13.35 -16.65 -6.30
N VAL A 528 -13.22 -17.72 -7.08
CA VAL A 528 -12.36 -18.86 -6.74
C VAL A 528 -11.27 -18.95 -7.80
N ASN A 529 -10.02 -18.81 -7.37
CA ASN A 529 -8.84 -18.90 -8.22
C ASN A 529 -7.98 -20.08 -7.74
N THR A 530 -8.39 -21.29 -8.10
CA THR A 530 -7.59 -22.49 -7.89
C THR A 530 -7.17 -23.08 -9.23
N TRP A 531 -5.95 -23.59 -9.29
CA TRP A 531 -5.38 -24.09 -10.54
C TRP A 531 -4.24 -25.08 -10.31
N ASN A 532 -3.94 -25.83 -11.36
CA ASN A 532 -2.81 -26.75 -11.43
C ASN A 532 -1.84 -26.29 -12.53
N ASP A 533 -0.60 -26.77 -12.45
CA ASP A 533 0.43 -26.50 -13.45
C ASP A 533 0.62 -27.69 -14.41
N THR A 534 1.31 -27.42 -15.53
CA THR A 534 1.73 -28.41 -16.51
C THR A 534 3.12 -28.10 -17.01
N THR A 535 3.86 -29.11 -17.44
CA THR A 535 5.15 -28.92 -18.14
C THR A 535 4.97 -28.57 -19.61
N ASP A 536 3.75 -28.68 -20.14
CA ASP A 536 3.44 -28.41 -21.54
C ASP A 536 3.27 -26.91 -21.83
N ALA A 537 4.19 -26.36 -22.63
CA ALA A 537 4.20 -24.97 -23.05
C ALA A 537 3.21 -24.65 -24.20
N GLU A 538 2.67 -25.64 -24.91
CA GLU A 538 1.96 -25.43 -26.17
C GLU A 538 0.69 -24.57 -26.00
N GLY A 539 0.63 -23.38 -26.59
CA GLY A 539 -0.53 -22.49 -26.44
C GLY A 539 -0.54 -21.71 -25.11
N ALA A 540 0.58 -21.68 -24.38
CA ALA A 540 0.76 -20.71 -23.31
C ALA A 540 0.76 -19.27 -23.88
N VAL A 541 0.12 -18.35 -23.16
CA VAL A 541 0.01 -16.92 -23.50
C VAL A 541 0.63 -16.06 -22.40
N GLU A 542 0.98 -14.82 -22.73
CA GLU A 542 1.31 -13.81 -21.70
C GLU A 542 0.01 -13.40 -21.01
N TYR A 543 -0.12 -13.75 -19.72
CA TYR A 543 -1.27 -13.39 -18.91
C TYR A 543 -0.81 -12.70 -17.62
N PRO A 544 -1.40 -11.55 -17.24
CA PRO A 544 -2.19 -10.69 -18.12
C PRO A 544 -1.38 -10.25 -19.36
N SER A 545 -2.07 -10.03 -20.49
CA SER A 545 -1.43 -9.44 -21.67
C SER A 545 -0.90 -8.03 -21.34
N PRO A 546 -0.02 -7.42 -22.16
CA PRO A 546 0.43 -6.06 -21.91
C PRO A 546 -0.72 -5.04 -21.81
N PHE A 547 -1.76 -5.18 -22.63
CA PHE A 547 -2.92 -4.30 -22.56
C PHE A 547 -3.80 -4.61 -21.34
N ASP A 548 -4.02 -5.89 -21.00
CA ASP A 548 -4.74 -6.23 -19.77
C ASP A 548 -3.99 -5.78 -18.52
N THR A 549 -2.66 -5.79 -18.55
CA THR A 549 -1.81 -5.24 -17.49
C THR A 549 -2.04 -3.74 -17.32
N PHE A 550 -2.09 -2.99 -18.43
CA PHE A 550 -2.49 -1.58 -18.42
C PHE A 550 -3.91 -1.38 -17.87
N VAL A 551 -4.88 -2.19 -18.29
CA VAL A 551 -6.27 -2.11 -17.80
C VAL A 551 -6.33 -2.39 -16.29
N GLN A 552 -5.65 -3.43 -15.80
CA GLN A 552 -5.58 -3.75 -14.37
C GLN A 552 -4.88 -2.64 -13.56
N TRP A 553 -3.84 -2.03 -14.13
CA TRP A 553 -3.20 -0.85 -13.55
C TRP A 553 -4.18 0.32 -13.41
N VAL A 554 -4.97 0.60 -14.46
CA VAL A 554 -5.99 1.66 -14.44
C VAL A 554 -7.08 1.32 -13.42
N GLN A 555 -7.46 0.04 -13.26
CA GLN A 555 -8.39 -0.40 -12.21
C GLN A 555 -7.86 -0.08 -10.81
N GLY A 556 -6.60 -0.40 -10.51
CA GLY A 556 -5.99 -0.08 -9.22
C GLY A 556 -5.90 1.43 -8.96
N TRP A 557 -5.45 2.20 -9.97
CA TRP A 557 -5.37 3.65 -9.86
C TRP A 557 -6.74 4.32 -9.67
N VAL A 558 -7.74 3.97 -10.50
CA VAL A 558 -9.09 4.56 -10.36
C VAL A 558 -9.78 4.10 -9.08
N GLY A 559 -9.49 2.89 -8.59
CA GLY A 559 -9.94 2.42 -7.28
C GLY A 559 -9.48 3.35 -6.15
N SER A 560 -8.21 3.76 -6.18
CA SER A 560 -7.63 4.76 -5.27
C SER A 560 -8.27 6.15 -5.41
N VAL A 561 -8.51 6.59 -6.65
CA VAL A 561 -9.21 7.86 -6.91
C VAL A 561 -10.64 7.82 -6.37
N LEU A 562 -11.35 6.72 -6.56
CA LEU A 562 -12.71 6.52 -6.06
C LEU A 562 -12.72 6.57 -4.53
N THR A 563 -11.90 5.76 -3.85
CA THR A 563 -11.91 5.68 -2.38
C THR A 563 -11.43 6.96 -1.71
N GLY A 564 -10.52 7.71 -2.36
CA GLY A 564 -10.06 9.03 -1.91
C GLY A 564 -10.94 10.20 -2.34
N SER A 565 -12.06 9.95 -3.03
CA SER A 565 -12.96 11.01 -3.50
C SER A 565 -13.97 11.45 -2.44
N GLU A 566 -14.35 12.73 -2.50
CA GLU A 566 -15.39 13.29 -1.63
C GLU A 566 -16.72 12.54 -1.78
N VAL A 567 -17.09 12.14 -3.01
CA VAL A 567 -18.31 11.38 -3.27
C VAL A 567 -18.34 10.09 -2.47
N PHE A 568 -17.25 9.32 -2.47
CA PHE A 568 -17.21 8.02 -1.78
C PHE A 568 -17.28 8.19 -0.25
N GLY A 569 -16.58 9.19 0.30
CA GLY A 569 -16.58 9.49 1.73
C GLY A 569 -17.93 9.97 2.29
N LEU A 570 -18.85 10.44 1.44
CA LEU A 570 -20.21 10.86 1.81
C LEU A 570 -21.23 9.71 1.80
N LEU A 571 -20.90 8.55 1.22
CA LEU A 571 -21.81 7.42 1.12
C LEU A 571 -21.88 6.65 2.44
N PRO A 572 -23.04 6.02 2.78
CA PRO A 572 -23.11 5.02 3.83
C PRO A 572 -22.09 3.89 3.61
N GLY A 573 -21.53 3.33 4.67
CA GLY A 573 -20.56 2.24 4.63
C GLY A 573 -21.08 1.02 3.88
N ARG A 574 -22.38 0.73 4.01
CA ARG A 574 -23.05 -0.36 3.27
C ARG A 574 -23.02 -0.13 1.75
N TRP A 575 -23.15 1.11 1.30
CA TRP A 575 -23.06 1.46 -0.12
C TRP A 575 -21.62 1.41 -0.61
N GLN A 576 -20.67 1.92 0.19
CA GLN A 576 -19.24 1.83 -0.11
C GLN A 576 -18.81 0.37 -0.33
N ALA A 577 -19.17 -0.51 0.60
CA ALA A 577 -18.89 -1.94 0.50
C ALA A 577 -19.52 -2.57 -0.75
N CYS A 578 -20.79 -2.26 -1.04
CA CYS A 578 -21.49 -2.81 -2.19
C CYS A 578 -20.89 -2.32 -3.52
N ILE A 579 -20.55 -1.03 -3.64
CA ILE A 579 -19.91 -0.46 -4.84
C ILE A 579 -18.55 -1.13 -5.08
N LEU A 580 -17.69 -1.20 -4.07
CA LEU A 580 -16.37 -1.84 -4.20
C LEU A 580 -16.49 -3.32 -4.56
N SER A 581 -17.42 -4.04 -3.91
CA SER A 581 -17.70 -5.44 -4.19
C SER A 581 -18.16 -5.68 -5.63
N SER A 582 -19.10 -4.87 -6.12
CA SER A 582 -19.59 -4.96 -7.50
C SER A 582 -18.48 -4.71 -8.53
N PHE A 583 -17.71 -3.64 -8.40
CA PHE A 583 -16.62 -3.36 -9.35
C PHE A 583 -15.47 -4.37 -9.22
N GLY A 584 -15.15 -4.84 -8.02
CA GLY A 584 -14.15 -5.89 -7.79
C GLY A 584 -14.52 -7.19 -8.52
N MET A 585 -15.77 -7.65 -8.34
CA MET A 585 -16.27 -8.84 -9.04
C MET A 585 -16.33 -8.64 -10.55
N VAL A 586 -16.74 -7.46 -11.05
CA VAL A 586 -16.72 -7.14 -12.49
C VAL A 586 -15.32 -7.19 -13.08
N ALA A 587 -14.31 -6.74 -12.33
CA ALA A 587 -12.93 -6.70 -12.79
C ALA A 587 -12.32 -8.11 -12.95
N LEU A 588 -12.89 -9.14 -12.30
CA LEU A 588 -12.33 -10.50 -12.22
C LEU A 588 -12.98 -11.48 -13.22
N PRO A 589 -12.19 -12.28 -13.96
CA PRO A 589 -12.72 -13.32 -14.85
C PRO A 589 -13.26 -14.50 -14.03
N PRO A 590 -14.27 -15.25 -14.50
CA PRO A 590 -15.03 -15.02 -15.71
C PRO A 590 -15.96 -13.81 -15.53
N PHE A 591 -16.15 -13.03 -16.60
CA PHE A 591 -16.91 -11.79 -16.52
C PHE A 591 -18.44 -11.99 -16.47
N GLU A 592 -18.90 -13.24 -16.59
CA GLU A 592 -20.29 -13.63 -16.36
C GLU A 592 -20.53 -13.90 -14.86
N PHE A 593 -21.65 -13.38 -14.35
CA PHE A 593 -22.17 -13.72 -13.03
C PHE A 593 -23.13 -14.90 -13.14
N ASN A 594 -22.87 -15.97 -12.38
CA ASN A 594 -23.70 -17.17 -12.41
C ASN A 594 -24.78 -17.16 -11.31
N GLU A 595 -25.63 -18.18 -11.36
CA GLU A 595 -26.49 -18.52 -10.22
C GLU A 595 -25.82 -19.60 -9.37
N PHE A 596 -25.94 -20.85 -9.79
CA PHE A 596 -25.33 -22.00 -9.10
C PHE A 596 -24.17 -22.64 -9.87
N GLU A 597 -24.23 -22.64 -11.20
CA GLU A 597 -23.25 -23.27 -12.08
C GLU A 597 -22.59 -22.26 -13.02
N GLN A 598 -21.27 -22.38 -13.19
CA GLN A 598 -20.51 -21.59 -14.16
C GLN A 598 -20.82 -22.06 -15.58
N LYS A 599 -21.58 -21.28 -16.34
CA LYS A 599 -21.97 -21.66 -17.71
C LYS A 599 -20.84 -21.48 -18.71
N LYS A 600 -20.06 -20.41 -18.56
CA LYS A 600 -18.89 -20.13 -19.39
C LYS A 600 -17.60 -20.35 -18.61
N THR A 601 -16.78 -21.27 -19.09
CA THR A 601 -15.41 -21.47 -18.58
C THR A 601 -14.46 -20.52 -19.29
N VAL A 602 -13.61 -19.85 -18.51
CA VAL A 602 -12.46 -19.08 -19.03
C VAL A 602 -11.21 -19.82 -18.58
N GLU A 603 -10.30 -20.06 -19.52
CA GLU A 603 -9.02 -20.73 -19.25
C GLU A 603 -7.87 -19.89 -19.80
N TYR A 604 -6.83 -19.72 -18.99
CA TYR A 604 -5.56 -19.13 -19.41
C TYR A 604 -4.44 -20.11 -19.06
N LYS A 605 -3.65 -20.51 -20.06
CA LYS A 605 -2.37 -21.18 -19.82
C LYS A 605 -1.26 -20.15 -19.91
N THR A 606 -0.43 -19.99 -18.89
CA THR A 606 0.65 -18.98 -18.87
C THR A 606 1.88 -19.49 -18.12
N ALA A 607 3.03 -18.85 -18.28
CA ALA A 607 4.23 -19.19 -17.52
C ALA A 607 3.95 -19.13 -16.01
N LEU A 608 4.52 -20.04 -15.21
CA LEU A 608 4.22 -20.12 -13.79
C LEU A 608 4.34 -18.77 -13.03
N PRO A 609 5.41 -17.95 -13.22
CA PRO A 609 5.49 -16.64 -12.56
C PRO A 609 4.30 -15.72 -12.88
N ASN A 610 3.78 -15.79 -14.10
CA ASN A 610 2.59 -15.04 -14.51
C ASN A 610 1.30 -15.57 -13.85
N GLY A 611 1.22 -16.88 -13.62
CA GLY A 611 0.10 -17.49 -12.88
C GLY A 611 0.12 -17.15 -11.38
N LEU A 612 1.32 -17.08 -10.77
CA LEU A 612 1.49 -16.65 -9.37
C LEU A 612 1.16 -15.17 -9.20
N HIS A 613 1.69 -14.34 -10.09
CA HIS A 613 1.34 -12.93 -10.17
C HIS A 613 0.20 -12.76 -11.18
N PHE A 614 -1.01 -13.23 -10.89
CA PHE A 614 -2.14 -13.17 -11.85
C PHE A 614 -2.82 -11.78 -11.94
N ARG A 615 -2.44 -10.83 -11.07
CA ARG A 615 -2.92 -9.44 -11.05
C ARG A 615 -1.78 -8.44 -11.00
N ARG A 616 -1.92 -7.31 -11.71
CA ARG A 616 -0.97 -6.18 -11.72
C ARG A 616 -1.63 -4.90 -11.23
N GLY A 617 -0.84 -3.99 -10.67
CA GLY A 617 -1.29 -2.65 -10.28
C GLY A 617 -2.17 -2.59 -9.02
N ILE A 618 -2.35 -3.70 -8.30
CA ILE A 618 -3.09 -3.72 -7.03
C ILE A 618 -2.42 -2.82 -5.96
N GLN A 619 -1.10 -2.62 -6.07
CA GLN A 619 -0.30 -1.65 -5.29
C GLN A 619 -0.89 -0.23 -5.31
N ASN A 620 -1.61 0.14 -6.37
CA ASN A 620 -2.07 1.50 -6.59
C ASN A 620 -3.32 1.85 -5.79
N MET A 621 -3.99 0.87 -5.18
CA MET A 621 -5.13 1.07 -4.28
C MET A 621 -4.73 0.66 -2.86
N ARG A 622 -4.58 1.63 -1.96
CA ARG A 622 -4.25 1.35 -0.56
C ARG A 622 -5.39 0.62 0.15
N VAL A 623 -5.04 -0.35 0.99
CA VAL A 623 -5.95 -1.09 1.86
C VAL A 623 -5.46 -1.11 3.31
N ARG A 624 -6.39 -1.27 4.25
CA ARG A 624 -6.12 -1.86 5.56
C ARG A 624 -6.17 -3.37 5.40
N ASP A 625 -5.28 -4.05 6.08
CA ASP A 625 -5.14 -5.50 6.02
C ASP A 625 -4.86 -6.06 7.42
N LEU A 626 -5.43 -7.23 7.67
CA LEU A 626 -5.21 -8.08 8.83
C LEU A 626 -5.28 -9.52 8.36
N GLU A 627 -4.25 -10.30 8.70
CA GLU A 627 -4.11 -11.68 8.24
C GLU A 627 -3.93 -12.65 9.41
N PHE A 628 -4.69 -13.74 9.39
CA PHE A 628 -4.63 -14.82 10.37
C PHE A 628 -4.05 -16.09 9.77
N GLN A 629 -3.07 -16.68 10.45
CA GLN A 629 -2.55 -18.01 10.13
C GLN A 629 -3.18 -19.05 11.06
N ILE A 630 -4.11 -19.84 10.51
CA ILE A 630 -4.88 -20.83 11.25
C ILE A 630 -4.33 -22.22 10.94
N PRO A 631 -3.75 -22.93 11.93
CA PRO A 631 -3.30 -24.31 11.74
C PRO A 631 -4.47 -25.21 11.37
N ILE A 632 -4.29 -26.04 10.34
CA ILE A 632 -5.28 -27.06 9.97
C ILE A 632 -5.02 -28.32 10.81
N PRO A 633 -6.01 -28.82 11.58
CA PRO A 633 -5.86 -30.03 12.38
C PRO A 633 -5.87 -31.32 11.54
N CYS A 634 -5.63 -32.43 12.23
CA CYS A 634 -5.71 -33.78 11.69
C CYS A 634 -7.04 -34.45 12.06
N LEU A 635 -7.70 -35.08 11.10
CA LEU A 635 -8.78 -36.03 11.34
C LEU A 635 -8.22 -37.41 11.80
N PRO A 636 -9.04 -38.27 12.45
CA PRO A 636 -8.59 -39.59 12.91
C PRO A 636 -8.03 -40.51 11.82
N ASN A 637 -8.41 -40.30 10.56
CA ASN A 637 -7.93 -41.03 9.38
C ASN A 637 -6.61 -40.46 8.80
N ALA A 638 -5.95 -39.53 9.49
CA ALA A 638 -4.73 -38.87 9.02
C ALA A 638 -4.94 -38.08 7.70
N THR A 639 -6.01 -37.26 7.66
CA THR A 639 -6.22 -36.24 6.61
C THR A 639 -6.49 -34.88 7.25
N PRO A 640 -6.33 -33.75 6.52
CA PRO A 640 -6.64 -32.43 7.06
C PRO A 640 -8.12 -32.29 7.48
N ASP A 641 -8.36 -31.59 8.60
CA ASP A 641 -9.69 -31.20 9.06
C ASP A 641 -9.99 -29.74 8.70
N TYR A 642 -10.74 -29.53 7.62
CA TYR A 642 -11.11 -28.19 7.18
C TYR A 642 -12.30 -27.58 7.94
N THR A 643 -12.81 -28.25 8.98
CA THR A 643 -13.92 -27.73 9.81
C THR A 643 -13.60 -26.35 10.41
N ILE A 644 -12.35 -26.15 10.87
CA ILE A 644 -11.93 -24.87 11.44
C ILE A 644 -11.87 -23.76 10.40
N VAL A 645 -11.45 -24.08 9.17
CA VAL A 645 -11.34 -23.14 8.06
C VAL A 645 -12.73 -22.66 7.65
N ARG A 646 -13.65 -23.61 7.47
CA ARG A 646 -15.06 -23.34 7.15
C ARG A 646 -15.71 -22.50 8.23
N ARG A 647 -15.45 -22.80 9.51
CA ARG A 647 -15.95 -21.99 10.64
C ARG A 647 -15.42 -20.55 10.59
N ALA A 648 -14.10 -20.38 10.49
CA ALA A 648 -13.48 -19.05 10.50
C ALA A 648 -13.99 -18.18 9.34
N TRP A 649 -14.10 -18.77 8.14
CA TRP A 649 -14.66 -18.10 6.97
C TRP A 649 -16.07 -17.55 7.23
N TRP A 650 -16.98 -18.39 7.71
CA TRP A 650 -18.36 -17.98 7.97
C TRP A 650 -18.50 -17.08 9.21
N ASP A 651 -17.65 -17.22 10.22
CA ASP A 651 -17.64 -16.33 11.38
C ASP A 651 -17.28 -14.89 10.98
N ILE A 652 -16.26 -14.70 10.12
CA ILE A 652 -15.88 -13.38 9.60
C ILE A 652 -16.97 -12.80 8.70
N ILE A 653 -17.57 -13.62 7.82
CA ILE A 653 -18.72 -13.19 7.02
C ILE A 653 -19.86 -12.72 7.95
N ASN A 654 -20.20 -13.51 8.98
CA ASN A 654 -21.26 -13.14 9.93
C ASN A 654 -20.98 -11.82 10.65
N LEU A 655 -19.72 -11.53 11.01
CA LEU A 655 -19.34 -10.23 11.59
C LEU A 655 -19.73 -9.07 10.66
N CYS A 656 -19.54 -9.21 9.35
CA CYS A 656 -19.92 -8.21 8.35
C CYS A 656 -21.44 -8.00 8.25
N TYR A 657 -22.27 -8.94 8.74
CA TYR A 657 -23.73 -8.84 8.76
C TYR A 657 -24.32 -8.46 10.12
N ARG A 658 -23.51 -8.30 11.18
CA ARG A 658 -23.99 -7.78 12.48
C ARG A 658 -24.30 -6.29 12.42
N ASP A 659 -23.63 -5.58 11.53
CA ASP A 659 -23.80 -4.15 11.27
C ASP A 659 -24.12 -3.95 9.79
N SER A 660 -25.12 -3.12 9.48
CA SER A 660 -25.43 -2.75 8.10
C SER A 660 -24.26 -2.03 7.45
N GLU A 661 -23.55 -1.18 8.19
CA GLU A 661 -22.48 -0.33 7.65
C GLU A 661 -21.18 -1.08 7.36
N THR A 662 -20.98 -2.23 8.01
CA THR A 662 -19.87 -3.19 7.90
C THR A 662 -18.45 -2.58 7.96
N PRO A 663 -17.59 -3.02 8.89
CA PRO A 663 -16.20 -2.56 8.96
C PRO A 663 -15.33 -3.10 7.82
N MET A 664 -15.61 -4.30 7.32
CA MET A 664 -14.95 -4.81 6.11
C MET A 664 -15.71 -4.29 4.89
N ARG A 665 -15.02 -3.57 3.99
CA ARG A 665 -15.66 -2.94 2.81
C ARG A 665 -15.03 -3.34 1.48
N LEU A 666 -14.01 -4.20 1.49
CA LEU A 666 -13.38 -4.67 0.26
C LEU A 666 -13.60 -6.18 0.10
N THR A 667 -12.69 -7.01 0.63
CA THR A 667 -12.67 -8.44 0.35
C THR A 667 -12.14 -9.23 1.54
N LEU A 668 -12.63 -10.47 1.67
CA LEU A 668 -12.10 -11.52 2.51
C LEU A 668 -11.38 -12.51 1.60
N GLU A 669 -10.14 -12.85 1.91
CA GLU A 669 -9.34 -13.79 1.12
C GLU A 669 -8.95 -14.99 1.98
N LEU A 670 -9.02 -16.19 1.41
CA LEU A 670 -8.56 -17.43 2.03
C LEU A 670 -7.54 -18.08 1.10
N ARG A 671 -6.32 -18.31 1.60
CA ARG A 671 -5.32 -19.17 0.97
C ARG A 671 -5.10 -20.41 1.83
N ILE A 672 -4.97 -21.57 1.18
CA ILE A 672 -4.51 -22.79 1.85
C ILE A 672 -3.05 -23.01 1.48
N MET A 673 -2.17 -23.22 2.45
CA MET A 673 -0.74 -23.45 2.22
C MET A 673 -0.18 -24.57 3.11
N GLY A 674 1.06 -24.97 2.88
CA GLY A 674 1.75 -26.01 3.64
C GLY A 674 2.25 -25.55 5.01
N ASP A 675 3.16 -26.33 5.58
CA ASP A 675 3.92 -25.93 6.78
C ASP A 675 5.13 -25.04 6.41
N SER A 676 5.90 -24.64 7.41
CA SER A 676 7.23 -24.07 7.20
C SER A 676 8.26 -24.69 8.14
N ASN A 677 9.51 -24.76 7.70
CA ASN A 677 10.64 -25.15 8.54
C ASN A 677 11.23 -23.97 9.33
N LEU A 678 10.86 -22.74 9.00
CA LEU A 678 11.47 -21.55 9.58
C LEU A 678 11.00 -21.31 11.01
N ILE A 679 11.92 -20.86 11.87
CA ILE A 679 11.70 -20.78 13.31
C ILE A 679 10.60 -19.79 13.69
N MET A 680 10.54 -18.65 13.00
CA MET A 680 9.57 -17.59 13.26
C MET A 680 8.38 -17.60 12.29
N ALA A 681 8.27 -18.62 11.42
CA ALA A 681 7.12 -18.73 10.55
C ALA A 681 5.86 -19.09 11.37
N PRO A 682 4.75 -18.37 11.20
CA PRO A 682 3.48 -18.75 11.82
C PRO A 682 2.94 -20.10 11.29
N GLN A 683 3.42 -20.55 10.12
CA GLN A 683 3.10 -21.86 9.54
C GLN A 683 3.91 -23.02 10.15
N ARG A 684 4.88 -22.72 11.02
CA ARG A 684 5.80 -23.74 11.52
C ARG A 684 5.09 -24.81 12.34
N GLY A 685 5.25 -26.06 11.95
CA GLY A 685 4.66 -27.20 12.64
C GLY A 685 3.21 -27.48 12.27
N ASN A 686 2.61 -26.72 11.36
CA ASN A 686 1.26 -26.92 10.84
C ASN A 686 1.26 -28.05 9.79
N ARG A 687 1.58 -29.27 10.21
CA ARG A 687 1.86 -30.43 9.33
C ARG A 687 0.76 -30.79 8.34
N TRP A 688 -0.49 -30.45 8.65
CA TRP A 688 -1.66 -30.73 7.79
C TRP A 688 -2.04 -29.54 6.90
N GLY A 689 -1.27 -28.45 6.97
CA GLY A 689 -1.47 -27.20 6.24
C GLY A 689 -1.83 -26.05 7.17
N THR A 690 -1.79 -24.85 6.60
CA THR A 690 -2.23 -23.60 7.23
C THR A 690 -3.28 -22.94 6.35
N ALA A 691 -4.35 -22.45 6.96
CA ALA A 691 -5.28 -21.55 6.31
C ALA A 691 -4.88 -20.11 6.63
N SER A 692 -4.48 -19.36 5.61
CA SER A 692 -4.28 -17.92 5.71
C SER A 692 -5.59 -17.21 5.39
N ILE A 693 -6.11 -16.41 6.32
CA ILE A 693 -7.32 -15.59 6.10
C ILE A 693 -6.97 -14.11 6.23
N GLU A 694 -7.13 -13.37 5.13
CA GLU A 694 -6.96 -11.91 5.07
C GLU A 694 -8.29 -11.17 5.05
N ILE A 695 -8.35 -10.08 5.80
CA ILE A 695 -9.52 -9.22 5.92
C ILE A 695 -9.13 -7.83 5.43
N LEU A 696 -9.63 -7.43 4.26
CA LEU A 696 -9.26 -6.18 3.62
C LEU A 696 -10.37 -5.13 3.72
N SER A 697 -9.97 -3.90 4.03
CA SER A 697 -10.86 -2.74 3.97
C SER A 697 -10.13 -1.49 3.46
N VAL A 698 -10.83 -0.38 3.31
CA VAL A 698 -10.25 0.87 2.77
C VAL A 698 -9.79 1.81 3.90
N PRO A 699 -8.58 2.42 3.83
CA PRO A 699 -7.97 3.10 4.99
C PRO A 699 -8.78 4.24 5.61
N ASP A 700 -9.47 5.01 4.79
CA ASP A 700 -10.15 6.25 5.18
C ASP A 700 -11.59 6.04 5.66
N ALA A 701 -12.10 4.81 5.59
CA ALA A 701 -13.54 4.56 5.77
C ALA A 701 -13.90 3.80 7.05
N VAL A 702 -12.91 3.21 7.73
CA VAL A 702 -13.11 2.37 8.92
C VAL A 702 -12.29 2.91 10.07
N LYS A 703 -12.92 3.16 11.22
CA LYS A 703 -12.22 3.56 12.44
C LYS A 703 -11.63 2.35 13.14
N ASP A 704 -10.60 2.56 13.96
CA ASP A 704 -9.95 1.45 14.68
C ASP A 704 -10.93 0.71 15.62
N GLU A 705 -11.90 1.42 16.20
CA GLU A 705 -12.98 0.84 17.01
C GLU A 705 -13.92 -0.08 16.21
N GLU A 706 -14.17 0.25 14.94
CA GLU A 706 -14.99 -0.57 14.03
C GLU A 706 -14.25 -1.83 13.60
N TRP A 707 -12.90 -1.80 13.61
CA TRP A 707 -12.03 -2.92 13.24
C TRP A 707 -11.82 -3.93 14.37
N LEU A 708 -11.95 -3.48 15.63
CA LEU A 708 -11.67 -4.28 16.83
C LEU A 708 -12.35 -5.67 16.86
N PRO A 709 -13.60 -5.87 16.39
CA PRO A 709 -14.22 -7.20 16.41
C PRO A 709 -13.50 -8.28 15.59
N PHE A 710 -12.61 -7.88 14.65
CA PHE A 710 -11.76 -8.82 13.92
C PHE A 710 -10.47 -9.15 14.64
N CYS A 711 -9.98 -8.28 15.53
CA CYS A 711 -8.72 -8.46 16.28
C CYS A 711 -8.94 -9.29 17.55
#